data_AF-A0AB34FZ79-F1
#
_entry.id   AF-A0AB34FZ79-F1
#
_cell.length_a   1.000
_cell.length_b   1.000
_cell.length_c   1.000
_cell.angle_alpha   90.00
_cell.angle_beta   90.00
_cell.angle_gamma   90.00
#
_symmetry.space_group_name_H-M   'P 1'
#
loop_
_entity.id
_entity.type
_entity.pdbx_description
1 polymer ?
#
loop_
_entity_poly.entity_id
_entity_poly.type
_entity_poly.pdbx_seq_one_letter_code
_entity_poly.pdbx_strand_id
1 'polypeptide(L)'
;MESPQPKGPRRSRTSPYNRLVTIAVAFGSFTYGYCSAIIGSTIGQPGWYDFFGLPMQGEEGYGSRTTKAIATANGLYSAGGAVGSLFIMWAATALGRKTSIQIGALCAVVGGAFQGGAANLAMFQVGRVISGLGIGILVTACPMYLSELSPPDKRGWLVGHHAIFLVFGYMLSGWLGFACYFATDVNASFAWRFPLCVQCLAPLVLLVTSIWIPRSPRWLLQKGKVEHAWKVLRELRKSPEDPDNLVAKEELYQVKMQIALDAQKLKAMGCTPWSAVIKKKSYRKRMIIGFLTQWGAEFAGPLVINNYSVILYTNLGQTNYMPLLLSALWLTTAGIIYNPLGAWMHDKVNSRRWMFMVGLFGCLFTTSGLIGCIAQYGGTTNQAGNAAGVFFVFLYLAFQGTLCDTTMYLYVSEIFPTEIRPIGMGFSLFGQFASTIILLQTAPIGLDQVGWRYYLVIVAWCIVFIPIVYFFFPETARLSLEEISARFGDDVAVHVNDVSEAQRKELDDFLRSADVTVIADRSADGEKVSAEMVEETQIAPAGIMSEWDIIIVFPWGYSMVDLTNGLQKMLENDGLASEYHKPVLSGRNGFFRFAGDAVSGDEVPCGFTLLHDKLEALGFTSKTNPGAATESLIHNTPFCKQPFKKRSNSEGKMGAAQTPLTNGSALLPYDVPFDSLPDKRRVWHAKPGSREEGLGRLALLTPDVVAEAARGCIRTGIRVSLNWDLTKLDIANFNRAPAQHHITSLLGGAGFDDVYIFNPQQSSQWDGLRHFSAPFPTTENPSQRLFYGGTTAAEISDRSNLRLGIHHWAKEGICGRGVLLDYAAYAERNGTSYSALSNHAIPLQTLKQIAADQGLEFRRGDILFVRIGLTQEWDTQMSSADKQAYAQDPSPEHAGVEGTEEMLRWIWDEGFAAVAGDAVSFEVYPPQKSYPRAGAEAVPGLFMHEYLIAGWGLPVGELFDLEELSRTCQRLGSPPNCLAIF
;
A
#
# COMPACT_ATOMS: atom_id res chain seq x y z
N MET A 1 11.87 -49.59 3.67
CA MET A 1 12.12 -48.24 4.24
C MET A 1 11.18 -47.30 3.51
N GLU A 2 10.34 -46.56 4.23
CA GLU A 2 9.48 -45.55 3.62
C GLU A 2 10.31 -44.32 3.26
N SER A 3 10.02 -43.70 2.12
CA SER A 3 10.59 -42.40 1.75
C SER A 3 10.05 -41.32 2.70
N PRO A 4 10.88 -40.40 3.23
CA PRO A 4 10.41 -39.35 4.12
C PRO A 4 9.43 -38.43 3.40
N GLN A 5 8.24 -38.25 3.98
CA GLN A 5 7.19 -37.34 3.51
C GLN A 5 7.74 -35.91 3.29
N PRO A 6 7.22 -35.16 2.30
CA PRO A 6 7.71 -33.82 1.98
C PRO A 6 7.54 -32.86 3.17
N LYS A 7 8.65 -32.23 3.55
CA LYS A 7 8.66 -31.19 4.59
C LYS A 7 8.12 -29.90 3.99
N GLY A 8 6.85 -29.59 4.29
CA GLY A 8 6.24 -28.29 3.95
C GLY A 8 7.06 -27.09 4.48
N PRO A 9 6.72 -25.86 4.05
CA PRO A 9 7.59 -24.68 4.13
C PRO A 9 8.20 -24.48 5.52
N ARG A 10 9.51 -24.21 5.57
CA ARG A 10 10.31 -24.11 6.82
C ARG A 10 9.75 -23.01 7.75
N ARG A 11 8.83 -23.40 8.62
CA ARG A 11 8.26 -22.53 9.65
C ARG A 11 9.38 -22.10 10.60
N SER A 12 9.61 -20.80 10.71
CA SER A 12 10.64 -20.28 11.61
C SER A 12 10.37 -20.75 13.04
N ARG A 13 11.41 -21.06 13.80
CA ARG A 13 11.27 -21.44 15.22
C ARG A 13 11.82 -20.32 16.09
N THR A 14 11.04 -19.92 17.08
CA THR A 14 11.45 -18.91 18.05
C THR A 14 12.53 -19.51 18.95
N SER A 15 13.75 -19.01 18.84
CA SER A 15 14.85 -19.43 19.72
C SER A 15 14.51 -19.16 21.19
N PRO A 16 15.09 -19.89 22.17
CA PRO A 16 14.86 -19.60 23.59
C PRO A 16 15.19 -18.15 23.95
N TYR A 17 16.24 -17.59 23.34
CA TYR A 17 16.62 -16.19 23.46
C TYR A 17 15.51 -15.24 22.99
N ASN A 18 14.91 -15.47 21.82
CA ASN A 18 13.80 -14.66 21.30
C ASN A 18 12.57 -14.69 22.23
N ARG A 19 12.24 -15.84 22.81
CA ARG A 19 11.14 -15.97 23.79
C ARG A 19 11.42 -15.19 25.07
N LEU A 20 12.64 -15.29 25.60
CA LEU A 20 13.07 -14.52 26.78
C LEU A 20 13.06 -13.01 26.52
N VAL A 21 13.49 -12.56 25.33
CA VAL A 21 13.38 -11.15 24.92
C VAL A 21 11.91 -10.72 24.79
N THR A 22 11.03 -11.56 24.24
CA THR A 22 9.59 -11.29 24.17
C THR A 22 9.00 -11.06 25.58
N ILE A 23 9.30 -11.96 26.53
CA ILE A 23 8.85 -11.85 27.93
C ILE A 23 9.41 -10.59 28.59
N ALA A 24 10.70 -10.30 28.41
CA ALA A 24 11.34 -9.11 28.98
C ALA A 24 10.70 -7.80 28.46
N VAL A 25 10.38 -7.72 27.17
CA VAL A 25 9.66 -6.57 26.57
C VAL A 25 8.21 -6.49 27.06
N ALA A 26 7.57 -7.63 27.34
CA ALA A 26 6.18 -7.69 27.78
C ALA A 26 5.97 -7.07 29.17
N PHE A 27 7.02 -6.95 30.01
CA PHE A 27 6.98 -6.12 31.22
C PHE A 27 6.71 -4.63 30.94
N GLY A 28 7.02 -4.12 29.74
CA GLY A 28 6.63 -2.76 29.32
C GLY A 28 5.13 -2.63 29.03
N SER A 29 4.53 -3.66 28.42
CA SER A 29 3.08 -3.79 28.27
C SER A 29 2.39 -3.84 29.64
N PHE A 30 2.91 -4.68 30.54
CA PHE A 30 2.43 -4.79 31.92
C PHE A 30 2.53 -3.46 32.69
N THR A 31 3.65 -2.74 32.51
CA THR A 31 3.87 -1.40 33.10
C THR A 31 2.76 -0.43 32.68
N TYR A 32 2.41 -0.40 31.38
CA TYR A 32 1.31 0.43 30.89
C TYR A 32 -0.01 0.08 31.59
N GLY A 33 -0.39 -1.19 31.57
CA GLY A 33 -1.63 -1.64 32.20
C GLY A 33 -1.71 -1.21 33.66
N TYR A 34 -0.70 -1.60 34.46
CA TYR A 34 -0.67 -1.28 35.88
C TYR A 34 -0.78 0.23 36.15
N CYS A 35 0.05 1.07 35.52
CA CYS A 35 0.06 2.52 35.75
C CYS A 35 -1.24 3.23 35.32
N SER A 36 -1.98 2.62 34.38
CA SER A 36 -3.26 3.13 33.89
C SER A 36 -4.41 2.79 34.84
N ALA A 37 -4.52 1.53 35.30
CA ALA A 37 -5.61 1.11 36.19
C ALA A 37 -5.44 1.48 37.67
N ILE A 38 -4.20 1.67 38.16
CA ILE A 38 -3.91 1.89 39.60
C ILE A 38 -4.70 3.05 40.22
N ILE A 39 -5.05 4.05 39.43
CA ILE A 39 -5.85 5.19 39.87
C ILE A 39 -7.28 4.77 40.28
N GLY A 40 -7.91 3.83 39.58
CA GLY A 40 -9.26 3.38 39.90
C GLY A 40 -9.32 2.63 41.23
N SER A 41 -8.27 1.86 41.55
CA SER A 41 -8.16 1.20 42.85
C SER A 41 -7.69 2.13 43.96
N THR A 42 -6.95 3.20 43.64
CA THR A 42 -6.58 4.30 44.55
C THR A 42 -7.80 5.12 44.97
N ILE A 43 -8.70 5.42 44.01
CA ILE A 43 -10.00 6.09 44.22
C ILE A 43 -10.93 5.28 45.14
N GLY A 44 -10.68 3.98 45.32
CA GLY A 44 -11.40 3.13 46.29
C GLY A 44 -10.81 3.06 47.71
N GLN A 45 -9.71 3.76 48.01
CA GLN A 45 -9.09 3.76 49.35
C GLN A 45 -9.51 5.00 50.15
N PRO A 46 -10.21 4.88 51.29
CA PRO A 46 -10.60 6.03 52.12
C PRO A 46 -9.43 6.93 52.50
N GLY A 47 -8.30 6.32 52.94
CA GLY A 47 -7.09 7.03 53.36
C GLY A 47 -6.41 7.92 52.30
N TRP A 48 -6.81 7.83 51.02
CA TRP A 48 -6.37 8.77 49.98
C TRP A 48 -7.12 10.10 50.08
N TYR A 49 -8.42 10.05 50.35
CA TYR A 49 -9.29 11.22 50.56
C TYR A 49 -8.88 11.99 51.82
N ASP A 50 -8.72 11.25 52.93
CA ASP A 50 -8.30 11.79 54.23
C ASP A 50 -6.96 12.54 54.12
N PHE A 51 -5.96 11.92 53.49
CA PHE A 51 -4.61 12.48 53.37
C PHE A 51 -4.57 13.77 52.53
N PHE A 52 -5.43 13.91 51.52
CA PHE A 52 -5.47 15.09 50.66
C PHE A 52 -6.58 16.10 51.03
N GLY A 53 -7.36 15.86 52.10
CA GLY A 53 -8.46 16.74 52.52
C GLY A 53 -9.59 16.83 51.50
N LEU A 54 -9.83 15.76 50.75
CA LEU A 54 -10.84 15.68 49.70
C LEU A 54 -12.13 15.03 50.25
N PRO A 55 -13.30 15.70 50.20
CA PRO A 55 -14.55 15.08 50.63
C PRO A 55 -14.90 13.83 49.80
N MET A 56 -15.51 12.83 50.42
CA MET A 56 -15.96 11.59 49.80
C MET A 56 -17.32 11.73 49.09
N GLN A 57 -17.74 10.71 48.32
CA GLN A 57 -18.99 10.75 47.57
C GLN A 57 -20.20 10.80 48.53
N GLY A 58 -20.95 11.91 48.48
CA GLY A 58 -22.05 12.21 49.39
C GLY A 58 -21.78 13.37 50.36
N GLU A 59 -20.52 13.81 50.47
CA GLU A 59 -20.11 14.92 51.34
C GLU A 59 -20.08 16.28 50.61
N GLU A 60 -20.16 17.37 51.38
CA GLU A 60 -20.23 18.72 50.83
C GLU A 60 -18.92 19.12 50.11
N GLY A 61 -19.07 19.49 48.84
CA GLY A 61 -17.97 19.87 47.97
C GLY A 61 -17.28 18.72 47.23
N TYR A 62 -17.80 17.49 47.28
CA TYR A 62 -17.35 16.38 46.41
C TYR A 62 -17.34 16.80 44.93
N GLY A 63 -18.48 17.27 44.41
CA GLY A 63 -18.65 17.73 43.03
C GLY A 63 -17.86 19.00 42.65
N SER A 64 -17.35 19.75 43.64
CA SER A 64 -16.62 21.02 43.39
C SER A 64 -15.11 20.91 43.56
N ARG A 65 -14.62 19.98 44.39
CA ARG A 65 -13.19 19.72 44.69
C ARG A 65 -12.74 18.33 44.23
N THR A 66 -13.36 17.28 44.75
CA THR A 66 -12.90 15.89 44.59
C THR A 66 -13.03 15.39 43.15
N THR A 67 -14.18 15.61 42.50
CA THR A 67 -14.38 15.26 41.08
C THR A 67 -13.34 15.91 40.18
N LYS A 68 -13.00 17.19 40.42
CA LYS A 68 -11.97 17.92 39.67
C LYS A 68 -10.56 17.41 39.95
N ALA A 69 -10.24 17.06 41.20
CA ALA A 69 -8.95 16.46 41.56
C ALA A 69 -8.74 15.11 40.85
N ILE A 70 -9.77 14.25 40.87
CA ILE A 70 -9.79 12.94 40.20
C ILE A 70 -9.72 13.08 38.67
N ALA A 71 -10.57 13.93 38.08
CA ALA A 71 -10.56 14.23 36.65
C ALA A 71 -9.17 14.68 36.19
N THR A 72 -8.60 15.68 36.87
CA THR A 72 -7.28 16.23 36.56
C THR A 72 -6.17 15.19 36.70
N ALA A 73 -6.22 14.31 37.71
CA ALA A 73 -5.24 13.24 37.88
C ALA A 73 -5.26 12.20 36.73
N ASN A 74 -6.38 12.06 36.01
CA ASN A 74 -6.49 11.21 34.83
C ASN A 74 -6.23 11.96 33.52
N GLY A 75 -6.78 13.17 33.36
CA GLY A 75 -6.50 14.03 32.22
C GLY A 75 -5.01 14.33 32.07
N LEU A 76 -4.29 14.61 33.17
CA LEU A 76 -2.83 14.79 33.17
C LEU A 76 -2.05 13.53 32.82
N TYR A 77 -2.54 12.34 33.19
CA TYR A 77 -1.93 11.06 32.82
C TYR A 77 -2.04 10.82 31.32
N SER A 78 -3.25 10.96 30.75
CA SER A 78 -3.43 10.85 29.29
C SER A 78 -2.75 11.99 28.52
N ALA A 79 -2.64 13.20 29.08
CA ALA A 79 -1.87 14.29 28.46
C ALA A 79 -0.36 13.98 28.42
N GLY A 80 0.20 13.40 29.48
CA GLY A 80 1.56 12.82 29.44
C GLY A 80 1.67 11.76 28.36
N GLY A 81 0.70 10.84 28.29
CA GLY A 81 0.61 9.80 27.26
C GLY A 81 0.64 10.36 25.83
N ALA A 82 -0.16 11.38 25.56
CA ALA A 82 -0.22 12.07 24.27
C ALA A 82 1.14 12.68 23.87
N VAL A 83 1.85 13.32 24.81
CA VAL A 83 3.20 13.85 24.56
C VAL A 83 4.20 12.71 24.33
N GLY A 84 4.07 11.58 25.05
CA GLY A 84 4.91 10.40 24.88
C GLY A 84 4.74 9.71 23.53
N SER A 85 3.50 9.58 23.05
CA SER A 85 3.16 9.00 21.75
C SER A 85 3.46 9.94 20.57
N LEU A 86 3.55 11.25 20.79
CA LEU A 86 4.14 12.16 19.80
C LEU A 86 5.68 12.09 19.79
N PHE A 87 6.32 12.06 20.96
CA PHE A 87 7.78 11.96 21.08
C PHE A 87 8.36 10.70 20.42
N ILE A 88 7.69 9.55 20.55
CA ILE A 88 8.14 8.28 19.98
C ILE A 88 8.21 8.28 18.45
N MET A 89 7.40 9.10 17.76
CA MET A 89 7.41 9.26 16.29
C MET A 89 8.81 9.64 15.77
N TRP A 90 9.52 10.49 16.53
CA TRP A 90 10.92 10.84 16.30
C TRP A 90 11.87 9.85 17.00
N ALA A 91 11.66 9.61 18.30
CA ALA A 91 12.64 8.91 19.15
C ALA A 91 12.91 7.47 18.71
N ALA A 92 11.90 6.72 18.25
CA ALA A 92 12.09 5.35 17.78
C ALA A 92 13.00 5.25 16.54
N THR A 93 13.05 6.30 15.70
CA THR A 93 13.90 6.38 14.50
C THR A 93 15.25 7.01 14.81
N ALA A 94 15.29 8.04 15.66
CA ALA A 94 16.51 8.71 16.08
C ALA A 94 17.36 7.83 17.01
N LEU A 95 16.81 7.44 18.16
CA LEU A 95 17.50 6.77 19.28
C LEU A 95 17.43 5.23 19.19
N GLY A 96 16.40 4.71 18.52
CA GLY A 96 16.13 3.28 18.37
C GLY A 96 15.23 2.71 19.47
N ARG A 97 14.42 1.71 19.09
CA ARG A 97 13.32 1.15 19.90
C ARG A 97 13.74 0.77 21.34
N LYS A 98 14.88 0.10 21.53
CA LYS A 98 15.45 -0.23 22.86
C LYS A 98 15.66 1.01 23.73
N THR A 99 16.28 2.06 23.18
CA THR A 99 16.57 3.32 23.89
C THR A 99 15.26 4.02 24.28
N SER A 100 14.26 4.02 23.40
CA SER A 100 12.94 4.55 23.71
C SER A 100 12.25 3.79 24.84
N ILE A 101 12.30 2.45 24.84
CA ILE A 101 11.75 1.62 25.93
C ILE A 101 12.44 1.95 27.26
N GLN A 102 13.76 2.17 27.27
CA GLN A 102 14.51 2.59 28.46
C GLN A 102 14.08 3.97 28.98
N ILE A 103 13.88 4.96 28.09
CA ILE A 103 13.37 6.29 28.47
C ILE A 103 11.96 6.17 29.05
N GLY A 104 11.06 5.42 28.38
CA GLY A 104 9.69 5.22 28.83
C GLY A 104 9.60 4.54 30.20
N ALA A 105 10.43 3.51 30.43
CA ALA A 105 10.53 2.82 31.71
C ALA A 105 11.09 3.73 32.82
N LEU A 106 12.12 4.53 32.54
CA LEU A 106 12.65 5.50 33.51
C LEU A 106 11.60 6.54 33.92
N CYS A 107 10.85 7.09 32.96
CA CYS A 107 9.73 7.98 33.24
C CYS A 107 8.64 7.28 34.08
N ALA A 108 8.30 6.02 33.81
CA ALA A 108 7.34 5.27 34.61
C ALA A 108 7.80 5.06 36.06
N VAL A 109 9.09 4.76 36.30
CA VAL A 109 9.67 4.65 37.66
C VAL A 109 9.62 6.00 38.38
N VAL A 110 10.07 7.09 37.75
CA VAL A 110 10.06 8.42 38.38
C VAL A 110 8.63 8.88 38.67
N GLY A 111 7.70 8.71 37.72
CA GLY A 111 6.30 9.04 37.90
C GLY A 111 5.61 8.22 39.00
N GLY A 112 6.01 6.95 39.18
CA GLY A 112 5.54 6.10 40.28
C GLY A 112 6.11 6.48 41.64
N ALA A 113 7.40 6.80 41.72
CA ALA A 113 8.03 7.31 42.94
C ALA A 113 7.38 8.63 43.40
N PHE A 114 7.03 9.53 42.48
CA PHE A 114 6.29 10.76 42.78
C PHE A 114 4.84 10.50 43.22
N GLN A 115 4.17 9.47 42.70
CA GLN A 115 2.81 9.09 43.10
C GLN A 115 2.77 8.43 44.49
N GLY A 116 3.57 7.38 44.73
CA GLY A 116 3.62 6.69 46.02
C GLY A 116 4.24 7.53 47.14
N GLY A 117 5.25 8.34 46.80
CA GLY A 117 5.88 9.30 47.72
C GLY A 117 5.15 10.64 47.85
N ALA A 118 3.94 10.80 47.29
CA ALA A 118 3.26 12.09 47.22
C ALA A 118 2.98 12.69 48.61
N ALA A 119 3.60 13.83 48.91
CA ALA A 119 3.34 14.61 50.12
C ALA A 119 2.16 15.60 49.98
N ASN A 120 1.77 15.93 48.75
CA ASN A 120 0.63 16.81 48.43
C ASN A 120 0.06 16.46 47.05
N LEU A 121 -1.15 16.95 46.75
CA LEU A 121 -1.88 16.59 45.52
C LEU A 121 -1.16 17.07 44.23
N ALA A 122 -0.41 18.17 44.29
CA ALA A 122 0.36 18.65 43.14
C ALA A 122 1.53 17.71 42.81
N MET A 123 2.24 17.18 43.81
CA MET A 123 3.27 16.16 43.62
C MET A 123 2.71 14.87 43.01
N PHE A 124 1.52 14.44 43.47
CA PHE A 124 0.80 13.30 42.89
C PHE A 124 0.46 13.56 41.41
N GLN A 125 -0.09 14.74 41.08
CA GLN A 125 -0.43 15.15 39.72
C GLN A 125 0.80 15.24 38.79
N VAL A 126 1.93 15.77 39.27
CA VAL A 126 3.21 15.74 38.54
C VAL A 126 3.65 14.29 38.27
N GLY A 127 3.51 13.41 39.27
CA GLY A 127 3.74 11.97 39.10
C GLY A 127 2.84 11.32 38.04
N ARG A 128 1.57 11.75 37.92
CA ARG A 128 0.65 11.31 36.85
C ARG A 128 1.15 11.75 35.47
N VAL A 129 1.60 13.00 35.29
CA VAL A 129 2.16 13.48 34.01
C VAL A 129 3.40 12.68 33.61
N ILE A 130 4.36 12.50 34.52
CA ILE A 130 5.63 11.81 34.23
C ILE A 130 5.41 10.31 33.96
N SER A 131 4.50 9.66 34.71
CA SER A 131 4.11 8.27 34.44
C SER A 131 3.40 8.13 33.10
N GLY A 132 2.49 9.06 32.78
CA GLY A 132 1.82 9.15 31.47
C GLY A 132 2.81 9.28 30.31
N LEU A 133 3.80 10.17 30.43
CA LEU A 133 4.87 10.33 29.44
C LEU A 133 5.64 9.02 29.19
N GLY A 134 5.97 8.30 30.27
CA GLY A 134 6.60 6.98 30.17
C GLY A 134 5.72 5.95 29.48
N ILE A 135 4.43 5.95 29.81
CA ILE A 135 3.42 5.06 29.26
C ILE A 135 3.18 5.30 27.76
N GLY A 136 3.04 6.55 27.31
CA GLY A 136 2.83 6.87 25.89
C GLY A 136 3.98 6.39 25.00
N ILE A 137 5.21 6.44 25.55
CA ILE A 137 6.40 5.87 24.93
C ILE A 137 6.32 4.33 24.93
N LEU A 138 6.02 3.69 26.06
CA LEU A 138 6.01 2.23 26.19
C LEU A 138 4.90 1.56 25.36
N VAL A 139 3.65 2.04 25.41
CA VAL A 139 2.53 1.45 24.65
C VAL A 139 2.77 1.51 23.14
N THR A 140 3.49 2.52 22.65
CA THR A 140 3.85 2.60 21.23
C THR A 140 5.10 1.77 20.90
N ALA A 141 6.13 1.82 21.75
CA ALA A 141 7.44 1.22 21.48
C ALA A 141 7.48 -0.30 21.68
N CYS A 142 6.77 -0.85 22.67
CA CYS A 142 6.75 -2.29 22.94
C CYS A 142 6.16 -3.13 21.79
N PRO A 143 4.93 -2.90 21.29
CA PRO A 143 4.38 -3.69 20.18
C PRO A 143 5.13 -3.46 18.86
N MET A 144 5.66 -2.25 18.62
CA MET A 144 6.55 -1.96 17.49
C MET A 144 7.84 -2.77 17.55
N TYR A 145 8.47 -2.87 18.73
CA TYR A 145 9.68 -3.65 18.91
C TYR A 145 9.40 -5.16 18.84
N LEU A 146 8.30 -5.64 19.40
CA LEU A 146 7.86 -7.03 19.26
C LEU A 146 7.62 -7.41 17.80
N SER A 147 6.95 -6.57 17.00
CA SER A 147 6.67 -6.88 15.58
C SER A 147 7.94 -6.89 14.70
N GLU A 148 8.97 -6.15 15.10
CA GLU A 148 10.29 -6.11 14.43
C GLU A 148 11.24 -7.25 14.83
N LEU A 149 11.05 -7.87 16.00
CA LEU A 149 11.75 -9.10 16.41
C LEU A 149 11.04 -10.38 15.96
N SER A 150 9.72 -10.33 15.85
CA SER A 150 8.88 -11.49 15.55
C SER A 150 9.01 -11.93 14.10
N PRO A 151 9.24 -13.23 13.85
CA PRO A 151 9.22 -13.75 12.49
C PRO A 151 7.80 -13.67 11.90
N PRO A 152 7.65 -13.62 10.56
CA PRO A 152 6.35 -13.41 9.91
C PRO A 152 5.27 -14.41 10.36
N ASP A 153 5.60 -15.69 10.42
CA ASP A 153 4.66 -16.79 10.67
C ASP A 153 4.11 -16.85 12.11
N LYS A 154 4.66 -16.05 13.03
CA LYS A 154 4.24 -16.00 14.45
C LYS A 154 4.06 -14.58 14.97
N ARG A 155 4.05 -13.57 14.09
CA ARG A 155 3.94 -12.15 14.45
C ARG A 155 2.66 -11.85 15.23
N GLY A 156 1.51 -12.35 14.80
CA GLY A 156 0.22 -12.15 15.48
C GLY A 156 0.26 -12.61 16.95
N TRP A 157 0.68 -13.85 17.20
CA TRP A 157 0.79 -14.42 18.55
C TRP A 157 1.80 -13.67 19.45
N LEU A 158 2.98 -13.35 18.92
CA LEU A 158 4.04 -12.68 19.70
C LEU A 158 3.73 -11.20 19.96
N VAL A 159 3.10 -10.49 19.02
CA VAL A 159 2.57 -9.13 19.26
C VAL A 159 1.35 -9.17 20.19
N GLY A 160 0.53 -10.21 20.12
CA GLY A 160 -0.61 -10.44 21.03
C GLY A 160 -0.22 -10.55 22.51
N HIS A 161 1.04 -10.91 22.82
CA HIS A 161 1.56 -10.83 24.19
C HIS A 161 1.53 -9.40 24.76
N HIS A 162 1.51 -8.36 23.92
CA HIS A 162 1.33 -6.98 24.36
C HIS A 162 -0.02 -6.81 25.08
N ALA A 163 -1.13 -7.11 24.42
CA ALA A 163 -2.48 -7.00 24.99
C ALA A 163 -2.67 -7.93 26.20
N ILE A 164 -2.11 -9.15 26.16
CA ILE A 164 -2.20 -10.10 27.27
C ILE A 164 -1.47 -9.58 28.52
N PHE A 165 -0.19 -9.16 28.42
CA PHE A 165 0.56 -8.66 29.57
C PHE A 165 0.07 -7.30 30.07
N LEU A 166 -0.45 -6.45 29.19
CA LEU A 166 -1.14 -5.20 29.53
C LEU A 166 -2.29 -5.49 30.50
N VAL A 167 -3.19 -6.41 30.17
CA VAL A 167 -4.34 -6.72 31.03
C VAL A 167 -3.96 -7.53 32.27
N PHE A 168 -2.87 -8.33 32.26
CA PHE A 168 -2.30 -8.84 33.52
C PHE A 168 -1.81 -7.72 34.45
N GLY A 169 -1.33 -6.59 33.89
CA GLY A 169 -1.01 -5.37 34.65
C GLY A 169 -2.26 -4.75 35.28
N TYR A 170 -3.37 -4.66 34.55
CA TYR A 170 -4.67 -4.27 35.11
C TYR A 170 -5.10 -5.20 36.24
N MET A 171 -5.06 -6.51 36.00
CA MET A 171 -5.50 -7.55 36.95
C MET A 171 -4.73 -7.45 38.29
N LEU A 172 -3.40 -7.35 38.25
CA LEU A 172 -2.60 -7.21 39.50
C LEU A 172 -2.91 -5.89 40.22
N SER A 173 -3.11 -4.79 39.50
CA SER A 173 -3.50 -3.49 40.06
C SER A 173 -4.83 -3.57 40.82
N GLY A 174 -5.84 -4.25 40.24
CA GLY A 174 -7.13 -4.48 40.89
C GLY A 174 -7.01 -5.31 42.17
N TRP A 175 -6.33 -6.46 42.10
CA TRP A 175 -6.15 -7.34 43.26
C TRP A 175 -5.32 -6.72 44.38
N LEU A 176 -4.27 -5.96 44.07
CA LEU A 176 -3.49 -5.25 45.09
C LEU A 176 -4.30 -4.14 45.77
N GLY A 177 -5.14 -3.41 45.03
CA GLY A 177 -6.05 -2.43 45.62
C GLY A 177 -7.11 -3.07 46.54
N PHE A 178 -7.68 -4.20 46.14
CA PHE A 178 -8.59 -4.97 46.99
C PHE A 178 -7.88 -5.53 48.25
N ALA A 179 -6.67 -6.07 48.11
CA ALA A 179 -5.90 -6.58 49.25
C ALA A 179 -5.49 -5.47 50.23
N CYS A 180 -5.09 -4.30 49.72
CA CYS A 180 -4.64 -3.18 50.55
C CYS A 180 -5.78 -2.42 51.24
N TYR A 181 -7.04 -2.57 50.78
CA TYR A 181 -8.22 -2.04 51.48
C TYR A 181 -8.28 -2.53 52.93
N PHE A 182 -8.00 -3.82 53.17
CA PHE A 182 -7.95 -4.41 54.52
C PHE A 182 -6.75 -3.96 55.37
N ALA A 183 -5.82 -3.20 54.81
CA ALA A 183 -4.76 -2.54 55.57
C ALA A 183 -5.14 -1.12 56.05
N THR A 184 -6.31 -0.59 55.65
CA THR A 184 -6.73 0.79 55.98
C THR A 184 -6.81 1.02 57.49
N ASP A 185 -7.42 0.08 58.22
CA ASP A 185 -7.61 0.17 59.69
C ASP A 185 -6.30 0.09 60.48
N VAL A 186 -5.24 -0.47 59.87
CA VAL A 186 -3.91 -0.61 60.47
C VAL A 186 -3.00 0.55 60.06
N ASN A 187 -3.06 0.97 58.79
CA ASN A 187 -2.29 2.06 58.22
C ASN A 187 -2.94 2.58 56.92
N ALA A 188 -3.89 3.50 57.05
CA ALA A 188 -4.56 4.18 55.93
C ALA A 188 -3.62 4.82 54.89
N SER A 189 -2.40 5.22 55.29
CA SER A 189 -1.37 5.71 54.37
C SER A 189 -0.74 4.59 53.54
N PHE A 190 -0.51 3.41 54.12
CA PHE A 190 0.01 2.23 53.41
C PHE A 190 -0.99 1.74 52.36
N ALA A 191 -2.29 1.71 52.70
CA ALA A 191 -3.37 1.16 51.87
C ALA A 191 -3.37 1.70 50.41
N TRP A 192 -3.12 3.00 50.23
CA TRP A 192 -3.04 3.61 48.89
C TRP A 192 -1.62 3.84 48.36
N ARG A 193 -0.63 4.08 49.24
CA ARG A 193 0.76 4.30 48.78
C ARG A 193 1.45 3.03 48.31
N PHE A 194 1.22 1.88 48.96
CA PHE A 194 1.90 0.64 48.59
C PHE A 194 1.56 0.17 47.16
N PRO A 195 0.29 0.12 46.71
CA PRO A 195 -0.03 -0.19 45.31
C PRO A 195 0.66 0.75 44.30
N LEU A 196 0.69 2.07 44.57
CA LEU A 196 1.40 3.04 43.70
C LEU A 196 2.92 2.80 43.67
N CYS A 197 3.54 2.47 44.80
CA CYS A 197 4.96 2.10 44.84
C CYS A 197 5.25 0.82 44.03
N VAL A 198 4.35 -0.18 44.07
CA VAL A 198 4.50 -1.43 43.29
C VAL A 198 4.50 -1.18 41.78
N GLN A 199 3.87 -0.09 41.28
CA GLN A 199 3.93 0.27 39.86
C GLN A 199 5.35 0.50 39.33
N CYS A 200 6.33 0.78 40.21
CA CYS A 200 7.73 0.95 39.85
C CYS A 200 8.45 -0.39 39.57
N LEU A 201 7.92 -1.52 40.05
CA LEU A 201 8.61 -2.81 39.98
C LEU A 201 8.77 -3.33 38.55
N ALA A 202 7.70 -3.34 37.76
CA ALA A 202 7.73 -3.80 36.37
C ALA A 202 8.67 -2.96 35.47
N PRO A 203 8.67 -1.60 35.52
CA PRO A 203 9.62 -0.82 34.74
C PRO A 203 11.06 -0.88 35.28
N LEU A 204 11.29 -1.15 36.58
CA LEU A 204 12.63 -1.46 37.09
C LEU A 204 13.16 -2.80 36.53
N VAL A 205 12.33 -3.85 36.53
CA VAL A 205 12.66 -5.14 35.91
C VAL A 205 12.93 -4.97 34.42
N LEU A 206 12.12 -4.16 33.72
CA LEU A 206 12.34 -3.81 32.33
C LEU A 206 13.65 -3.04 32.12
N LEU A 207 14.00 -2.07 32.96
CA LEU A 207 15.28 -1.36 32.87
C LEU A 207 16.48 -2.29 33.04
N VAL A 208 16.47 -3.16 34.06
CA VAL A 208 17.56 -4.13 34.30
C VAL A 208 17.68 -5.13 33.13
N THR A 209 16.56 -5.74 32.72
CA THR A 209 16.56 -6.72 31.60
C THR A 209 16.87 -6.04 30.25
N SER A 210 16.52 -4.76 30.06
CA SER A 210 16.79 -4.03 28.81
C SER A 210 18.27 -3.97 28.46
N ILE A 211 19.18 -4.06 29.44
CA ILE A 211 20.63 -4.07 29.21
C ILE A 211 20.99 -5.23 28.25
N TRP A 212 20.43 -6.41 28.50
CA TRP A 212 20.63 -7.65 27.74
C TRP A 212 19.83 -7.73 26.43
N ILE A 213 18.63 -7.15 26.39
CA ILE A 213 17.77 -7.08 25.20
C ILE A 213 18.53 -6.46 24.00
N PRO A 214 18.43 -6.99 22.76
CA PRO A 214 19.19 -6.48 21.62
C PRO A 214 18.63 -5.15 21.06
N ARG A 215 19.32 -4.53 20.10
CA ARG A 215 18.69 -3.47 19.25
C ARG A 215 17.90 -4.14 18.12
N SER A 216 16.84 -3.48 17.64
CA SER A 216 16.01 -4.00 16.52
C SER A 216 16.88 -4.18 15.26
N PRO A 217 16.85 -5.37 14.60
CA PRO A 217 17.57 -5.58 13.34
C PRO A 217 17.15 -4.59 12.25
N ARG A 218 15.84 -4.30 12.14
CA ARG A 218 15.30 -3.35 11.17
C ARG A 218 15.83 -1.94 11.41
N TRP A 219 15.92 -1.51 12.68
CA TRP A 219 16.53 -0.22 13.03
C TRP A 219 18.05 -0.19 12.79
N LEU A 220 18.76 -1.31 13.03
CA LEU A 220 20.20 -1.40 12.76
C LEU A 220 20.50 -1.28 11.26
N LEU A 221 19.71 -1.95 10.40
CA LEU A 221 19.78 -1.79 8.94
C LEU A 221 19.42 -0.37 8.49
N GLN A 222 18.37 0.25 9.05
CA GLN A 222 18.05 1.68 8.83
C GLN A 222 19.16 2.66 9.30
N LYS A 223 20.20 2.17 9.98
CA LYS A 223 21.41 2.93 10.38
C LYS A 223 22.70 2.42 9.72
N GLY A 224 22.58 1.57 8.70
CA GLY A 224 23.73 1.00 7.96
C GLY A 224 24.58 -0.01 8.73
N LYS A 225 24.11 -0.54 9.88
CA LYS A 225 24.89 -1.43 10.76
C LYS A 225 24.56 -2.90 10.48
N VAL A 226 25.01 -3.42 9.33
CA VAL A 226 24.56 -4.70 8.76
C VAL A 226 25.04 -5.89 9.58
N GLU A 227 26.33 -5.96 9.89
CA GLU A 227 26.99 -6.96 10.75
C GLU A 227 26.34 -7.02 12.15
N HIS A 228 25.97 -5.86 12.69
CA HIS A 228 25.24 -5.78 13.97
C HIS A 228 23.82 -6.33 13.84
N ALA A 229 23.12 -6.05 12.74
CA ALA A 229 21.79 -6.59 12.47
C ALA A 229 21.82 -8.11 12.27
N TRP A 230 22.81 -8.60 11.52
CA TRP A 230 23.10 -10.03 11.31
C TRP A 230 23.36 -10.76 12.62
N LYS A 231 24.28 -10.24 13.46
CA LYS A 231 24.58 -10.82 14.78
C LYS A 231 23.34 -10.95 15.67
N VAL A 232 22.42 -9.98 15.61
CA VAL A 232 21.16 -10.05 16.35
C VAL A 232 20.19 -11.06 15.73
N LEU A 233 19.96 -11.02 14.41
CA LEU A 233 19.05 -11.95 13.72
C LEU A 233 19.47 -13.42 13.91
N ARG A 234 20.77 -13.71 13.81
CA ARG A 234 21.31 -15.06 14.01
C ARG A 234 20.91 -15.64 15.37
N GLU A 235 21.12 -14.93 16.47
CA GLU A 235 20.75 -15.44 17.81
C GLU A 235 19.21 -15.45 18.04
N LEU A 236 18.43 -14.59 17.37
CA LEU A 236 16.95 -14.57 17.43
C LEU A 236 16.26 -15.70 16.63
N ARG A 237 16.97 -16.30 15.67
CA ARG A 237 16.45 -17.38 14.80
C ARG A 237 17.15 -18.73 15.00
N LYS A 238 18.30 -18.75 15.69
CA LYS A 238 19.10 -19.93 16.04
C LYS A 238 18.26 -21.15 16.40
N SER A 239 18.39 -22.21 15.59
CA SER A 239 17.71 -23.49 15.76
C SER A 239 18.69 -24.64 15.62
N PRO A 240 18.59 -25.72 16.41
CA PRO A 240 19.35 -26.96 16.17
C PRO A 240 19.04 -27.61 14.80
N GLU A 241 17.94 -27.23 14.17
CA GLU A 241 17.46 -27.75 12.89
C GLU A 241 17.85 -26.86 11.68
N ASP A 242 18.51 -25.72 11.93
CA ASP A 242 19.02 -24.78 10.92
C ASP A 242 20.44 -24.34 11.32
N PRO A 243 21.46 -25.23 11.19
CA PRO A 243 22.83 -24.94 11.59
C PRO A 243 23.47 -23.82 10.75
N ASP A 244 23.05 -23.71 9.48
CA ASP A 244 23.49 -22.68 8.52
C ASP A 244 22.91 -21.29 8.85
N ASN A 245 21.85 -21.23 9.67
CA ASN A 245 21.06 -20.04 10.02
C ASN A 245 20.40 -19.39 8.77
N LEU A 246 19.95 -20.20 7.82
CA LEU A 246 19.41 -19.74 6.53
C LEU A 246 18.19 -18.85 6.70
N VAL A 247 17.31 -19.16 7.65
CA VAL A 247 16.13 -18.31 7.94
C VAL A 247 16.54 -16.91 8.42
N ALA A 248 17.68 -16.78 9.09
CA ALA A 248 18.23 -15.47 9.48
C ALA A 248 18.88 -14.72 8.31
N LYS A 249 19.51 -15.45 7.37
CA LYS A 249 20.10 -14.87 6.15
C LYS A 249 19.00 -14.36 5.21
N GLU A 250 17.94 -15.15 5.02
CA GLU A 250 16.74 -14.82 4.23
C GLU A 250 16.09 -13.52 4.74
N GLU A 251 15.82 -13.43 6.04
CA GLU A 251 15.21 -12.25 6.66
C GLU A 251 16.12 -11.01 6.61
N LEU A 252 17.45 -11.17 6.76
CA LEU A 252 18.39 -10.06 6.61
C LEU A 252 18.36 -9.48 5.19
N TYR A 253 18.38 -10.36 4.18
CA TYR A 253 18.36 -9.97 2.76
C TYR A 253 17.06 -9.25 2.39
N GLN A 254 15.90 -9.84 2.69
CA GLN A 254 14.58 -9.26 2.42
C GLN A 254 14.44 -7.85 3.04
N VAL A 255 14.83 -7.69 4.31
CA VAL A 255 14.71 -6.40 5.01
C VAL A 255 15.68 -5.36 4.44
N LYS A 256 16.90 -5.78 4.05
CA LYS A 256 17.90 -4.89 3.43
C LYS A 256 17.41 -4.38 2.07
N MET A 257 16.85 -5.26 1.23
CA MET A 257 16.27 -4.89 -0.08
C MET A 257 15.03 -3.98 0.08
N GLN A 258 14.11 -4.29 0.99
CA GLN A 258 12.94 -3.46 1.22
C GLN A 258 13.33 -2.04 1.71
N ILE A 259 14.31 -1.92 2.61
CA ILE A 259 14.80 -0.60 3.07
C ILE A 259 15.44 0.20 1.93
N ALA A 260 16.16 -0.45 1.00
CA ALA A 260 16.72 0.21 -0.17
C ALA A 260 15.62 0.72 -1.12
N LEU A 261 14.61 -0.10 -1.41
CA LEU A 261 13.43 0.28 -2.21
C LEU A 261 12.64 1.43 -1.56
N ASP A 262 12.34 1.34 -0.27
CA ASP A 262 11.60 2.39 0.46
C ASP A 262 12.39 3.72 0.43
N ALA A 263 13.72 3.67 0.53
CA ALA A 263 14.59 4.83 0.42
C ALA A 263 14.63 5.41 -1.01
N GLN A 264 14.65 4.58 -2.05
CA GLN A 264 14.53 5.00 -3.45
C GLN A 264 13.17 5.68 -3.71
N LYS A 265 12.07 5.08 -3.26
CA LYS A 265 10.70 5.65 -3.38
C LYS A 265 10.59 7.01 -2.68
N LEU A 266 11.19 7.17 -1.50
CA LEU A 266 11.23 8.46 -0.80
C LEU A 266 12.08 9.52 -1.51
N LYS A 267 13.23 9.12 -2.09
CA LYS A 267 14.07 10.01 -2.93
C LYS A 267 13.31 10.47 -4.18
N ALA A 268 12.69 9.56 -4.93
CA ALA A 268 11.93 9.86 -6.15
C ALA A 268 10.70 10.76 -5.89
N MET A 269 10.14 10.75 -4.69
CA MET A 269 9.09 11.70 -4.28
C MET A 269 9.64 13.06 -3.80
N GLY A 270 10.95 13.27 -3.73
CA GLY A 270 11.57 14.46 -3.13
C GLY A 270 11.16 14.67 -1.66
N CYS A 271 10.97 13.57 -0.90
CA CYS A 271 10.28 13.60 0.38
C CYS A 271 11.01 12.88 1.51
N THR A 272 11.21 13.57 2.63
CA THR A 272 11.42 12.91 3.93
C THR A 272 10.17 12.10 4.33
N PRO A 273 10.28 11.05 5.17
CA PRO A 273 9.12 10.31 5.69
C PRO A 273 8.05 11.20 6.32
N TRP A 274 8.47 12.26 7.02
CA TRP A 274 7.60 13.26 7.64
C TRP A 274 6.80 14.09 6.62
N SER A 275 7.42 14.50 5.52
CA SER A 275 6.70 15.11 4.40
C SER A 275 5.86 14.11 3.60
N ALA A 276 6.29 12.84 3.52
CA ALA A 276 5.60 11.80 2.76
C ALA A 276 4.24 11.43 3.37
N VAL A 277 4.11 11.35 4.71
CA VAL A 277 2.82 11.10 5.36
C VAL A 277 1.78 12.21 5.11
N ILE A 278 2.23 13.44 4.83
CA ILE A 278 1.37 14.58 4.47
C ILE A 278 1.10 14.61 2.96
N LYS A 279 2.11 14.38 2.11
CA LYS A 279 2.01 14.50 0.65
C LYS A 279 1.37 13.29 -0.05
N LYS A 280 1.71 12.05 0.33
CA LYS A 280 1.26 10.83 -0.35
C LYS A 280 -0.19 10.48 0.02
N LYS A 281 -1.06 10.25 -0.97
CA LYS A 281 -2.50 9.98 -0.76
C LYS A 281 -2.76 8.68 0.03
N SER A 282 -2.01 7.60 -0.27
CA SER A 282 -2.04 6.36 0.52
C SER A 282 -1.70 6.63 1.99
N TYR A 283 -0.57 7.31 2.26
CA TYR A 283 -0.10 7.50 3.63
C TYR A 283 -1.06 8.39 4.42
N ARG A 284 -1.62 9.46 3.84
CA ARG A 284 -2.72 10.23 4.46
C ARG A 284 -3.89 9.33 4.87
N LYS A 285 -4.33 8.40 3.99
CA LYS A 285 -5.42 7.46 4.30
C LYS A 285 -5.04 6.52 5.46
N ARG A 286 -3.83 5.96 5.46
CA ARG A 286 -3.31 5.11 6.56
C ARG A 286 -3.26 5.87 7.89
N MET A 287 -2.75 7.12 7.89
CA MET A 287 -2.68 7.98 9.09
C MET A 287 -4.07 8.27 9.68
N ILE A 288 -5.04 8.65 8.84
CA ILE A 288 -6.41 8.94 9.26
C ILE A 288 -7.08 7.69 9.84
N ILE A 289 -6.97 6.54 9.16
CA ILE A 289 -7.57 5.27 9.63
C ILE A 289 -6.92 4.80 10.93
N GLY A 290 -5.59 4.89 11.05
CA GLY A 290 -4.87 4.51 12.29
C GLY A 290 -5.25 5.37 13.50
N PHE A 291 -5.38 6.68 13.30
CA PHE A 291 -5.91 7.60 14.32
C PHE A 291 -7.35 7.23 14.72
N LEU A 292 -8.25 7.07 13.74
CA LEU A 292 -9.65 6.73 13.98
C LEU A 292 -9.83 5.36 14.65
N THR A 293 -8.97 4.39 14.37
CA THR A 293 -8.99 3.06 15.01
C THR A 293 -8.83 3.18 16.53
N GLN A 294 -7.81 3.92 16.97
CA GLN A 294 -7.48 4.10 18.40
C GLN A 294 -8.45 5.07 19.08
N TRP A 295 -8.72 6.22 18.45
CA TRP A 295 -9.70 7.19 18.94
C TRP A 295 -11.08 6.56 19.13
N GLY A 296 -11.56 5.79 18.14
CA GLY A 296 -12.90 5.25 18.13
C GLY A 296 -13.13 4.04 19.02
N ALA A 297 -12.08 3.25 19.31
CA ALA A 297 -12.13 2.19 20.32
C ALA A 297 -12.13 2.77 21.75
N GLU A 298 -11.45 3.89 21.99
CA GLU A 298 -11.45 4.59 23.28
C GLU A 298 -12.72 5.42 23.52
N PHE A 299 -13.33 5.99 22.47
CA PHE A 299 -14.67 6.59 22.57
C PHE A 299 -15.80 5.56 22.76
N ALA A 300 -15.52 4.25 22.65
CA ALA A 300 -16.41 3.21 23.19
C ALA A 300 -16.38 3.13 24.73
N GLY A 301 -15.53 3.91 25.41
CA GLY A 301 -15.53 4.12 26.86
C GLY A 301 -14.75 3.15 27.77
N PRO A 302 -13.77 2.33 27.33
CA PRO A 302 -13.14 1.32 28.18
C PRO A 302 -12.46 1.92 29.42
N LEU A 303 -11.67 2.99 29.25
CA LEU A 303 -10.99 3.63 30.39
C LEU A 303 -11.95 4.42 31.30
N VAL A 304 -13.11 4.87 30.81
CA VAL A 304 -14.16 5.46 31.66
C VAL A 304 -14.71 4.40 32.60
N ILE A 305 -15.09 3.23 32.06
CA ILE A 305 -15.65 2.13 32.84
C ILE A 305 -14.58 1.53 33.78
N ASN A 306 -13.34 1.39 33.32
CA ASN A 306 -12.23 0.87 34.14
C ASN A 306 -11.84 1.84 35.27
N ASN A 307 -11.42 3.06 34.94
CA ASN A 307 -10.78 3.96 35.90
C ASN A 307 -11.79 4.56 36.91
N TYR A 308 -13.09 4.51 36.59
CA TYR A 308 -14.18 4.89 37.48
C TYR A 308 -15.08 3.71 37.88
N SER A 309 -14.61 2.46 37.72
CA SER A 309 -15.34 1.23 38.07
C SER A 309 -15.85 1.21 39.51
N VAL A 310 -15.04 1.69 40.47
CA VAL A 310 -15.43 1.81 41.87
C VAL A 310 -16.66 2.70 42.04
N ILE A 311 -16.65 3.91 41.47
CA ILE A 311 -17.78 4.87 41.51
C ILE A 311 -19.00 4.28 40.79
N LEU A 312 -18.80 3.61 39.66
CA LEU A 312 -19.85 2.95 38.87
C LEU A 312 -20.56 1.87 39.70
N TYR A 313 -19.81 0.97 40.35
CA TYR A 313 -20.38 -0.06 41.22
C TYR A 313 -21.02 0.54 42.49
N THR A 314 -20.47 1.61 43.06
CA THR A 314 -21.11 2.34 44.16
C THR A 314 -22.47 2.93 43.77
N ASN A 315 -22.59 3.48 42.56
CA ASN A 315 -23.87 3.95 42.00
C ASN A 315 -24.87 2.80 41.72
N LEU A 316 -24.38 1.56 41.56
CA LEU A 316 -25.17 0.31 41.54
C LEU A 316 -25.37 -0.30 42.95
N GLY A 317 -25.29 0.52 44.00
CA GLY A 317 -25.59 0.13 45.38
C GLY A 317 -24.57 -0.81 46.03
N GLN A 318 -23.37 -0.96 45.45
CA GLN A 318 -22.30 -1.79 46.04
C GLN A 318 -21.49 -0.96 47.05
N THR A 319 -21.24 -1.52 48.24
CA THR A 319 -20.64 -0.79 49.37
C THR A 319 -19.42 -1.51 49.96
N ASN A 320 -18.67 -0.82 50.82
CA ASN A 320 -17.46 -1.33 51.47
C ASN A 320 -16.43 -1.84 50.45
N TYR A 321 -15.92 -3.07 50.60
CA TYR A 321 -14.95 -3.67 49.68
C TYR A 321 -15.54 -4.16 48.35
N MET A 322 -16.88 -4.23 48.20
CA MET A 322 -17.51 -4.88 47.04
C MET A 322 -17.20 -4.20 45.69
N PRO A 323 -17.19 -2.85 45.57
CA PRO A 323 -16.73 -2.17 44.35
C PRO A 323 -15.31 -2.54 43.92
N LEU A 324 -14.37 -2.67 44.87
CA LEU A 324 -12.98 -3.06 44.60
C LEU A 324 -12.88 -4.53 44.18
N LEU A 325 -13.62 -5.42 44.85
CA LEU A 325 -13.68 -6.84 44.50
C LEU A 325 -14.26 -7.06 43.10
N LEU A 326 -15.37 -6.39 42.78
CA LEU A 326 -15.99 -6.46 41.45
C LEU A 326 -15.06 -5.91 40.35
N SER A 327 -14.34 -4.82 40.63
CA SER A 327 -13.32 -4.27 39.72
C SER A 327 -12.16 -5.26 39.48
N ALA A 328 -11.64 -5.89 40.54
CA ALA A 328 -10.60 -6.92 40.44
C ALA A 328 -11.07 -8.16 39.66
N LEU A 329 -12.31 -8.62 39.87
CA LEU A 329 -12.91 -9.74 39.14
C LEU A 329 -13.17 -9.40 37.66
N TRP A 330 -13.62 -8.18 37.36
CA TRP A 330 -13.80 -7.67 36.00
C TRP A 330 -12.46 -7.63 35.23
N LEU A 331 -11.39 -7.16 35.87
CA LEU A 331 -10.05 -7.19 35.28
C LEU A 331 -9.46 -8.60 35.17
N THR A 332 -9.91 -9.54 36.00
CA THR A 332 -9.54 -10.95 35.92
C THR A 332 -10.17 -11.64 34.70
N THR A 333 -11.45 -11.37 34.39
CA THR A 333 -12.08 -11.93 33.18
C THR A 333 -11.48 -11.32 31.90
N ALA A 334 -11.10 -10.04 31.92
CA ALA A 334 -10.33 -9.43 30.83
C ALA A 334 -9.01 -10.19 30.56
N GLY A 335 -8.20 -10.41 31.61
CA GLY A 335 -6.84 -10.94 31.48
C GLY A 335 -6.76 -12.44 31.21
N ILE A 336 -7.68 -13.23 31.77
CA ILE A 336 -7.67 -14.69 31.65
C ILE A 336 -8.57 -15.19 30.51
N ILE A 337 -9.66 -14.47 30.19
CA ILE A 337 -10.67 -14.94 29.22
C ILE A 337 -10.67 -14.07 27.97
N TYR A 338 -11.07 -12.81 28.06
CA TYR A 338 -11.49 -12.03 26.89
C TYR A 338 -10.33 -11.64 25.96
N ASN A 339 -9.24 -11.08 26.48
CA ASN A 339 -8.11 -10.69 25.63
C ASN A 339 -7.35 -11.91 25.06
N PRO A 340 -7.11 -13.01 25.81
CA PRO A 340 -6.60 -14.26 25.24
C PRO A 340 -7.52 -14.86 24.17
N LEU A 341 -8.84 -14.82 24.37
CA LEU A 341 -9.81 -15.28 23.38
C LEU A 341 -9.79 -14.41 22.12
N GLY A 342 -9.71 -13.08 22.25
CA GLY A 342 -9.60 -12.16 21.12
C GLY A 342 -8.35 -12.40 20.28
N ALA A 343 -7.20 -12.55 20.94
CA ALA A 343 -5.94 -12.91 20.29
C ALA A 343 -6.03 -14.26 19.54
N TRP A 344 -6.69 -15.27 20.10
CA TRP A 344 -6.94 -16.55 19.43
C TRP A 344 -7.95 -16.43 18.27
N MET A 345 -8.99 -15.60 18.43
CA MET A 345 -9.98 -15.33 17.37
C MET A 345 -9.36 -14.65 16.15
N HIS A 346 -8.28 -13.86 16.31
CA HIS A 346 -7.60 -13.24 15.17
C HIS A 346 -6.99 -14.23 14.17
N ASP A 347 -6.60 -15.43 14.58
CA ASP A 347 -6.11 -16.48 13.68
C ASP A 347 -7.27 -17.25 12.99
N LYS A 348 -8.44 -17.30 13.65
CA LYS A 348 -9.62 -18.04 13.19
C LYS A 348 -10.56 -17.22 12.30
N VAL A 349 -10.89 -16.00 12.70
CA VAL A 349 -11.87 -15.12 12.04
C VAL A 349 -11.22 -14.37 10.89
N ASN A 350 -11.74 -14.57 9.68
CA ASN A 350 -11.18 -14.04 8.43
C ASN A 350 -11.56 -12.57 8.15
N SER A 351 -11.77 -11.75 9.19
CA SER A 351 -12.03 -10.31 9.04
C SER A 351 -11.74 -9.55 10.33
N ARG A 352 -10.78 -8.62 10.29
CA ARG A 352 -10.49 -7.65 11.37
C ARG A 352 -11.62 -6.63 11.47
N ARG A 353 -12.11 -6.16 10.32
CA ARG A 353 -13.15 -5.13 10.24
C ARG A 353 -14.47 -5.59 10.84
N TRP A 354 -14.88 -6.85 10.57
CA TRP A 354 -16.08 -7.44 11.16
C TRP A 354 -15.95 -7.60 12.68
N MET A 355 -14.82 -8.11 13.18
CA MET A 355 -14.57 -8.19 14.64
C MET A 355 -14.75 -6.81 15.29
N PHE A 356 -14.11 -5.78 14.75
CA PHE A 356 -14.17 -4.43 15.30
C PHE A 356 -15.60 -3.84 15.31
N MET A 357 -16.37 -4.03 14.23
CA MET A 357 -17.78 -3.60 14.17
C MET A 357 -18.67 -4.35 15.16
N VAL A 358 -18.49 -5.67 15.33
CA VAL A 358 -19.27 -6.48 16.27
C VAL A 358 -18.90 -6.15 17.72
N GLY A 359 -17.64 -5.85 18.01
CA GLY A 359 -17.21 -5.32 19.31
C GLY A 359 -17.88 -3.99 19.64
N LEU A 360 -17.86 -3.02 18.71
CA LEU A 360 -18.52 -1.72 18.87
C LEU A 360 -20.04 -1.84 19.02
N PHE A 361 -20.68 -2.74 18.26
CA PHE A 361 -22.12 -3.03 18.39
C PHE A 361 -22.44 -3.67 19.75
N GLY A 362 -21.60 -4.59 20.22
CA GLY A 362 -21.69 -5.16 21.56
C GLY A 362 -21.56 -4.10 22.66
N CYS A 363 -20.64 -3.15 22.50
CA CYS A 363 -20.47 -2.01 23.41
C CYS A 363 -21.70 -1.09 23.40
N LEU A 364 -22.27 -0.80 22.23
CA LEU A 364 -23.53 -0.05 22.08
C LEU A 364 -24.68 -0.74 22.83
N PHE A 365 -24.88 -2.04 22.58
CA PHE A 365 -25.96 -2.83 23.20
C PHE A 365 -25.81 -2.91 24.72
N THR A 366 -24.63 -3.27 25.21
CA THR A 366 -24.35 -3.44 26.65
C THR A 366 -24.37 -2.12 27.41
N THR A 367 -23.85 -1.04 26.83
CA THR A 367 -23.93 0.31 27.45
C THR A 367 -25.38 0.79 27.49
N SER A 368 -26.20 0.49 26.48
CA SER A 368 -27.64 0.79 26.49
C SER A 368 -28.39 0.02 27.57
N GLY A 369 -28.06 -1.26 27.77
CA GLY A 369 -28.59 -2.08 28.88
C GLY A 369 -28.18 -1.54 30.26
N LEU A 370 -26.89 -1.19 30.42
CA LEU A 370 -26.37 -0.55 31.63
C LEU A 370 -27.07 0.78 31.94
N ILE A 371 -27.30 1.62 30.93
CA ILE A 371 -28.08 2.86 31.06
C ILE A 371 -29.48 2.58 31.58
N GLY A 372 -30.19 1.60 31.01
CA GLY A 372 -31.51 1.19 31.48
C GLY A 372 -31.50 0.75 32.94
N CYS A 373 -30.51 -0.06 33.35
CA CYS A 373 -30.37 -0.51 34.73
C CYS A 373 -30.08 0.64 35.71
N ILE A 374 -29.14 1.54 35.41
CA ILE A 374 -28.81 2.67 36.30
C ILE A 374 -29.99 3.66 36.35
N ALA A 375 -30.65 3.93 35.22
CA ALA A 375 -31.77 4.88 35.16
C ALA A 375 -33.01 4.40 35.94
N GLN A 376 -33.26 3.09 36.00
CA GLN A 376 -34.45 2.52 36.62
C GLN A 376 -34.23 1.99 38.05
N TYR A 377 -32.99 1.59 38.40
CA TYR A 377 -32.67 0.92 39.66
C TYR A 377 -31.50 1.53 40.44
N GLY A 378 -30.71 2.43 39.83
CA GLY A 378 -29.59 3.11 40.51
C GLY A 378 -30.06 3.86 41.76
N GLY A 379 -29.35 3.69 42.87
CA GLY A 379 -29.74 4.23 44.18
C GLY A 379 -30.96 3.55 44.85
N THR A 380 -31.58 2.54 44.23
CA THR A 380 -32.68 1.76 44.83
C THR A 380 -32.17 0.51 45.53
N THR A 381 -33.00 -0.04 46.43
CA THR A 381 -32.77 -1.34 47.10
C THR A 381 -33.03 -2.55 46.20
N ASN A 382 -33.33 -2.38 44.90
CA ASN A 382 -33.60 -3.48 43.99
C ASN A 382 -32.31 -4.21 43.59
N GLN A 383 -31.92 -5.20 44.40
CA GLN A 383 -30.72 -6.01 44.21
C GLN A 383 -30.68 -6.71 42.84
N ALA A 384 -31.81 -7.15 42.29
CA ALA A 384 -31.87 -7.79 40.98
C ALA A 384 -31.59 -6.80 39.83
N GLY A 385 -32.16 -5.61 39.89
CA GLY A 385 -31.91 -4.53 38.93
C GLY A 385 -30.46 -4.04 38.96
N ASN A 386 -29.89 -3.89 40.16
CA ASN A 386 -28.48 -3.52 40.34
C ASN A 386 -27.53 -4.63 39.86
N ALA A 387 -27.84 -5.91 40.14
CA ALA A 387 -27.08 -7.04 39.64
C ALA A 387 -27.13 -7.17 38.10
N ALA A 388 -28.26 -6.84 37.47
CA ALA A 388 -28.35 -6.75 36.02
C ALA A 388 -27.45 -5.63 35.45
N GLY A 389 -27.33 -4.50 36.16
CA GLY A 389 -26.35 -3.46 35.85
C GLY A 389 -24.90 -3.99 35.88
N VAL A 390 -24.52 -4.70 36.95
CA VAL A 390 -23.19 -5.33 37.05
C VAL A 390 -22.96 -6.34 35.91
N PHE A 391 -23.96 -7.16 35.57
CA PHE A 391 -23.91 -8.09 34.44
C PHE A 391 -23.63 -7.36 33.11
N PHE A 392 -24.29 -6.22 32.83
CA PHE A 392 -24.01 -5.44 31.62
C PHE A 392 -22.59 -4.86 31.59
N VAL A 393 -22.00 -4.51 32.74
CA VAL A 393 -20.58 -4.07 32.81
C VAL A 393 -19.62 -5.22 32.46
N PHE A 394 -19.90 -6.45 32.94
CA PHE A 394 -19.11 -7.63 32.58
C PHE A 394 -19.30 -8.03 31.11
N LEU A 395 -20.54 -7.98 30.60
CA LEU A 395 -20.84 -8.29 29.20
C LEU A 395 -20.26 -7.24 28.24
N TYR A 396 -20.23 -5.96 28.61
CA TYR A 396 -19.53 -4.90 27.86
C TYR A 396 -18.07 -5.29 27.59
N LEU A 397 -17.37 -5.70 28.64
CA LEU A 397 -15.96 -6.11 28.55
C LEU A 397 -15.77 -7.38 27.70
N ALA A 398 -16.75 -8.29 27.71
CA ALA A 398 -16.72 -9.46 26.83
C ALA A 398 -16.68 -9.08 25.33
N PHE A 399 -17.35 -7.99 24.93
CA PHE A 399 -17.25 -7.46 23.58
C PHE A 399 -16.01 -6.57 23.38
N GLN A 400 -15.79 -5.59 24.28
CA GLN A 400 -14.70 -4.62 24.15
C GLN A 400 -13.31 -5.30 24.19
N GLY A 401 -13.04 -6.18 25.15
CA GLY A 401 -11.75 -6.88 25.26
C GLY A 401 -11.50 -7.88 24.14
N THR A 402 -12.48 -8.75 23.87
CA THR A 402 -12.36 -9.83 22.88
C THR A 402 -12.30 -9.30 21.44
N LEU A 403 -12.98 -8.19 21.11
CA LEU A 403 -13.19 -7.76 19.72
C LEU A 403 -12.70 -6.34 19.38
N CYS A 404 -12.53 -5.43 20.35
CA CYS A 404 -12.04 -4.07 20.10
C CYS A 404 -10.58 -3.87 20.55
N ASP A 405 -10.25 -4.15 21.81
CA ASP A 405 -8.96 -3.86 22.43
C ASP A 405 -7.81 -4.65 21.78
N THR A 406 -7.99 -5.95 21.55
CA THR A 406 -7.02 -6.78 20.81
C THR A 406 -6.88 -6.33 19.34
N THR A 407 -8.00 -6.01 18.69
CA THR A 407 -8.02 -5.57 17.28
C THR A 407 -7.31 -4.23 17.08
N MET A 408 -7.49 -3.24 17.97
CA MET A 408 -7.05 -1.86 17.71
C MET A 408 -5.52 -1.70 17.68
N TYR A 409 -4.78 -2.41 18.54
CA TYR A 409 -3.31 -2.41 18.49
C TYR A 409 -2.79 -3.24 17.31
N LEU A 410 -3.41 -4.40 17.04
CA LEU A 410 -3.01 -5.28 15.94
C LEU A 410 -3.16 -4.57 14.58
N TYR A 411 -4.35 -4.05 14.28
CA TYR A 411 -4.67 -3.37 13.02
C TYR A 411 -3.77 -2.15 12.76
N VAL A 412 -3.52 -1.33 13.79
CA VAL A 412 -2.55 -0.21 13.71
C VAL A 412 -1.13 -0.69 13.41
N SER A 413 -0.70 -1.86 13.90
CA SER A 413 0.62 -2.41 13.59
C SER A 413 0.72 -2.99 12.16
N GLU A 414 -0.39 -3.46 11.60
CA GLU A 414 -0.52 -4.04 10.25
C GLU A 414 -0.55 -2.96 9.14
N ILE A 415 -1.27 -1.84 9.34
CA ILE A 415 -1.53 -0.86 8.25
C ILE A 415 -0.37 0.09 7.90
N PHE A 416 0.77 0.09 8.61
CA PHE A 416 1.90 1.00 8.33
C PHE A 416 3.17 0.30 7.79
N PRO A 417 3.71 0.74 6.63
CA PRO A 417 4.97 0.26 6.08
C PRO A 417 6.19 0.78 6.88
N THR A 418 7.35 0.17 6.66
CA THR A 418 8.47 0.16 7.65
C THR A 418 9.18 1.51 7.82
N GLU A 419 9.11 2.37 6.82
CA GLU A 419 9.69 3.71 6.77
C GLU A 419 8.83 4.76 7.51
N ILE A 420 7.50 4.62 7.51
CA ILE A 420 6.58 5.51 8.26
C ILE A 420 6.04 4.91 9.56
N ARG A 421 6.22 3.61 9.84
CA ARG A 421 5.65 2.91 11.01
C ARG A 421 5.80 3.65 12.35
N PRO A 422 6.95 4.25 12.71
CA PRO A 422 7.07 5.03 13.95
C PRO A 422 6.16 6.27 13.99
N ILE A 423 6.04 6.96 12.86
CA ILE A 423 5.21 8.16 12.69
C ILE A 423 3.73 7.76 12.76
N GLY A 424 3.34 6.72 12.03
CA GLY A 424 1.96 6.21 12.00
C GLY A 424 1.48 5.66 13.32
N MET A 425 2.28 4.81 13.99
CA MET A 425 1.93 4.28 15.31
C MET A 425 1.86 5.40 16.36
N GLY A 426 2.85 6.30 16.43
CA GLY A 426 2.82 7.38 17.42
C GLY A 426 1.62 8.33 17.24
N PHE A 427 1.25 8.66 16.00
CA PHE A 427 0.04 9.45 15.72
C PHE A 427 -1.25 8.68 16.02
N SER A 428 -1.28 7.36 15.80
CA SER A 428 -2.42 6.52 16.18
C SER A 428 -2.61 6.46 17.70
N LEU A 429 -1.53 6.22 18.44
CA LEU A 429 -1.55 6.16 19.91
C LEU A 429 -1.82 7.55 20.53
N PHE A 430 -1.39 8.64 19.87
CA PHE A 430 -1.85 10.00 20.20
C PHE A 430 -3.37 10.15 20.08
N GLY A 431 -4.01 9.47 19.12
CA GLY A 431 -5.48 9.39 19.02
C GLY A 431 -6.13 8.76 20.26
N GLN A 432 -5.60 7.66 20.78
CA GLN A 432 -6.04 7.02 22.05
C GLN A 432 -5.85 7.95 23.26
N PHE A 433 -4.73 8.67 23.33
CA PHE A 433 -4.53 9.60 24.45
C PHE A 433 -5.37 10.87 24.34
N ALA A 434 -5.56 11.42 23.14
CA ALA A 434 -6.39 12.60 22.92
C ALA A 434 -7.88 12.33 23.21
N SER A 435 -8.41 11.15 22.83
CA SER A 435 -9.78 10.76 23.19
C SER A 435 -9.93 10.53 24.70
N THR A 436 -8.98 9.84 25.33
CA THR A 436 -9.04 9.55 26.77
C THR A 436 -8.84 10.79 27.65
N ILE A 437 -8.10 11.82 27.21
CA ILE A 437 -8.10 13.14 27.87
C ILE A 437 -9.52 13.70 27.96
N ILE A 438 -10.25 13.75 26.84
CA ILE A 438 -11.61 14.31 26.78
C ILE A 438 -12.54 13.52 27.71
N LEU A 439 -12.53 12.18 27.59
CA LEU A 439 -13.46 11.31 28.31
C LEU A 439 -13.14 11.20 29.80
N LEU A 440 -11.86 11.12 30.18
CA LEU A 440 -11.48 10.99 31.59
C LEU A 440 -11.55 12.31 32.36
N GLN A 441 -11.34 13.46 31.70
CA GLN A 441 -11.54 14.77 32.31
C GLN A 441 -13.03 15.11 32.48
N THR A 442 -13.90 14.69 31.55
CA THR A 442 -15.34 14.99 31.61
C THR A 442 -16.16 13.97 32.42
N ALA A 443 -15.78 12.68 32.46
CA ALA A 443 -16.59 11.65 33.12
C ALA A 443 -16.89 11.91 34.60
N PRO A 444 -15.95 12.30 35.50
CA PRO A 444 -16.29 12.55 36.91
C PRO A 444 -17.29 13.69 37.09
N ILE A 445 -17.23 14.71 36.21
CA ILE A 445 -18.12 15.87 36.23
C ILE A 445 -19.49 15.49 35.63
N GLY A 446 -19.51 14.70 34.55
CA GLY A 446 -20.74 14.22 33.92
C GLY A 446 -21.51 13.22 34.79
N LEU A 447 -20.82 12.31 35.47
CA LEU A 447 -21.45 11.35 36.39
C LEU A 447 -22.03 12.03 37.64
N ASP A 448 -21.44 13.15 38.09
CA ASP A 448 -21.93 13.98 39.19
C ASP A 448 -23.13 14.85 38.76
N GLN A 449 -23.05 15.52 37.60
CA GLN A 449 -24.05 16.52 37.18
C GLN A 449 -25.22 15.98 36.35
N VAL A 450 -25.00 14.96 35.50
CA VAL A 450 -26.04 14.39 34.61
C VAL A 450 -26.26 12.88 34.82
N GLY A 451 -25.47 12.24 35.68
CA GLY A 451 -25.62 10.85 36.09
C GLY A 451 -25.52 9.87 34.91
N TRP A 452 -26.47 8.93 34.85
CA TRP A 452 -26.52 7.89 33.81
C TRP A 452 -26.53 8.44 32.37
N ARG A 453 -26.99 9.69 32.18
CA ARG A 453 -27.05 10.31 30.85
C ARG A 453 -25.68 10.50 30.21
N TYR A 454 -24.60 10.55 31.00
CA TYR A 454 -23.23 10.64 30.48
C TYR A 454 -22.88 9.48 29.55
N TYR A 455 -23.33 8.26 29.85
CA TYR A 455 -23.06 7.07 29.02
C TYR A 455 -23.72 7.13 27.63
N LEU A 456 -24.71 8.01 27.39
CA LEU A 456 -25.28 8.23 26.05
C LEU A 456 -24.25 8.72 25.04
N VAL A 457 -23.16 9.37 25.49
CA VAL A 457 -22.04 9.79 24.61
C VAL A 457 -21.40 8.58 23.93
N ILE A 458 -21.20 7.48 24.68
CA ILE A 458 -20.64 6.22 24.16
C ILE A 458 -21.61 5.58 23.14
N VAL A 459 -22.91 5.53 23.48
CA VAL A 459 -23.94 4.96 22.60
C VAL A 459 -24.04 5.73 21.29
N ALA A 460 -24.10 7.07 21.35
CA ALA A 460 -24.14 7.94 20.18
C ALA A 460 -22.87 7.82 19.33
N TRP A 461 -21.69 7.74 19.97
CA TRP A 461 -20.44 7.49 19.25
C TRP A 461 -20.46 6.17 18.48
N CYS A 462 -20.82 5.05 19.12
CA CYS A 462 -20.87 3.76 18.46
C CYS A 462 -21.84 3.74 17.27
N ILE A 463 -23.01 4.39 17.38
CA ILE A 463 -23.96 4.55 16.26
C ILE A 463 -23.31 5.24 15.06
N VAL A 464 -22.55 6.31 15.28
CA VAL A 464 -21.89 7.08 14.21
C VAL A 464 -20.66 6.36 13.67
N PHE A 465 -19.91 5.68 14.53
CA PHE A 465 -18.60 5.13 14.18
C PHE A 465 -18.66 3.75 13.48
N ILE A 466 -19.66 2.91 13.76
CA ILE A 466 -19.83 1.62 13.07
C ILE A 466 -19.97 1.80 11.54
N PRO A 467 -20.79 2.72 11.00
CA PRO A 467 -20.81 3.04 9.58
C PRO A 467 -19.46 3.53 9.02
N ILE A 468 -18.71 4.33 9.79
CA ILE A 468 -17.39 4.82 9.37
C ILE A 468 -16.41 3.65 9.20
N VAL A 469 -16.41 2.70 10.13
CA VAL A 469 -15.62 1.46 10.02
C VAL A 469 -16.07 0.65 8.79
N TYR A 470 -17.37 0.47 8.58
CA TYR A 470 -17.91 -0.29 7.45
C TYR A 470 -17.46 0.24 6.08
N PHE A 471 -17.58 1.56 5.85
CA PHE A 471 -17.31 2.16 4.54
C PHE A 471 -15.83 2.48 4.28
N PHE A 472 -15.07 2.91 5.30
CA PHE A 472 -13.73 3.50 5.07
C PHE A 472 -12.55 2.57 5.42
N PHE A 473 -12.73 1.60 6.32
CA PHE A 473 -11.64 0.72 6.73
C PHE A 473 -11.47 -0.41 5.70
N PRO A 474 -10.25 -0.65 5.16
CA PRO A 474 -9.95 -1.85 4.39
C PRO A 474 -9.84 -3.08 5.30
N GLU A 475 -9.99 -4.26 4.71
CA GLU A 475 -9.71 -5.53 5.40
C GLU A 475 -8.20 -5.85 5.35
N THR A 476 -7.66 -6.40 6.44
CA THR A 476 -6.24 -6.80 6.57
C THR A 476 -6.06 -8.27 6.96
N ALA A 477 -7.14 -8.97 7.34
CA ALA A 477 -7.08 -10.37 7.74
C ALA A 477 -6.43 -11.26 6.67
N ARG A 478 -5.38 -12.00 7.09
CA ARG A 478 -4.58 -12.95 6.28
C ARG A 478 -3.86 -12.37 5.06
N LEU A 479 -3.80 -11.05 4.91
CA LEU A 479 -2.92 -10.40 3.94
C LEU A 479 -1.53 -10.18 4.55
N SER A 480 -0.49 -10.31 3.73
CA SER A 480 0.87 -9.84 4.05
C SER A 480 0.91 -8.30 4.18
N LEU A 481 1.96 -7.72 4.78
CA LEU A 481 2.10 -6.26 4.90
C LEU A 481 2.22 -5.60 3.51
N GLU A 482 2.71 -6.40 2.58
CA GLU A 482 2.95 -6.16 1.17
C GLU A 482 1.59 -6.13 0.41
N GLU A 483 0.75 -7.17 0.53
CA GLU A 483 -0.62 -7.18 -0.02
C GLU A 483 -1.54 -6.12 0.62
N ILE A 484 -1.41 -5.86 1.93
CA ILE A 484 -2.08 -4.74 2.61
C ILE A 484 -1.68 -3.43 1.91
N SER A 485 -0.43 -3.30 1.49
CA SER A 485 0.06 -2.10 0.81
C SER A 485 -0.50 -1.96 -0.61
N ALA A 486 -0.65 -3.06 -1.35
CA ALA A 486 -1.43 -3.06 -2.60
C ALA A 486 -2.89 -2.62 -2.36
N ARG A 487 -3.55 -3.05 -1.27
CA ARG A 487 -4.91 -2.59 -0.88
C ARG A 487 -4.99 -1.09 -0.51
N PHE A 488 -3.87 -0.45 -0.19
CA PHE A 488 -3.77 1.01 0.00
C PHE A 488 -3.37 1.78 -1.28
N GLY A 489 -3.00 1.08 -2.36
CA GLY A 489 -2.53 1.67 -3.62
C GLY A 489 -1.05 2.05 -3.59
N ASP A 490 -0.19 1.16 -3.07
CA ASP A 490 1.27 1.28 -3.12
C ASP A 490 1.89 0.02 -3.75
N ASP A 491 2.92 0.20 -4.58
CA ASP A 491 3.54 -0.87 -5.37
C ASP A 491 4.39 -1.83 -4.51
N VAL A 492 4.31 -3.13 -4.81
CA VAL A 492 5.00 -4.22 -4.09
C VAL A 492 6.16 -4.74 -4.94
N ALA A 493 7.30 -5.08 -4.31
CA ALA A 493 8.52 -5.48 -5.03
C ALA A 493 8.85 -6.98 -5.00
N VAL A 494 8.37 -7.75 -4.02
CA VAL A 494 8.69 -9.19 -3.89
C VAL A 494 7.52 -9.97 -3.30
N HIS A 495 7.08 -11.03 -4.00
CA HIS A 495 6.16 -12.04 -3.48
C HIS A 495 6.95 -13.28 -3.06
N VAL A 496 7.17 -13.46 -1.74
CA VAL A 496 8.03 -14.54 -1.20
C VAL A 496 7.26 -15.84 -0.90
N ASN A 497 5.95 -15.76 -0.66
CA ASN A 497 5.16 -16.92 -0.25
C ASN A 497 4.84 -17.88 -1.40
N ASP A 498 4.96 -17.42 -2.64
CA ASP A 498 4.51 -18.09 -3.87
C ASP A 498 5.69 -18.62 -4.72
N VAL A 499 6.88 -18.70 -4.11
CA VAL A 499 8.13 -19.16 -4.73
C VAL A 499 8.16 -20.69 -4.85
N SER A 500 8.58 -21.22 -6.02
CA SER A 500 8.61 -22.67 -6.27
C SER A 500 9.65 -23.42 -5.40
N GLU A 501 9.51 -24.73 -5.23
CA GLU A 501 10.48 -25.51 -4.43
C GLU A 501 11.90 -25.49 -5.05
N ALA A 502 12.02 -25.32 -6.37
CA ALA A 502 13.29 -25.13 -7.06
C ALA A 502 13.93 -23.78 -6.72
N GLN A 503 13.23 -22.67 -7.01
CA GLN A 503 13.67 -21.31 -6.69
C GLN A 503 13.98 -21.13 -5.21
N ARG A 504 13.23 -21.82 -4.34
CA ARG A 504 13.47 -21.82 -2.90
C ARG A 504 14.75 -22.56 -2.52
N LYS A 505 15.10 -23.67 -3.19
CA LYS A 505 16.36 -24.40 -3.00
C LYS A 505 17.54 -23.57 -3.50
N GLU A 506 17.40 -22.93 -4.65
CA GLU A 506 18.43 -22.08 -5.25
C GLU A 506 18.72 -20.84 -4.37
N LEU A 507 17.68 -20.18 -3.86
CA LEU A 507 17.83 -19.14 -2.84
C LEU A 507 18.49 -19.67 -1.55
N ASP A 508 18.15 -20.90 -1.13
CA ASP A 508 18.80 -21.58 0.01
C ASP A 508 20.30 -21.75 -0.22
N ASP A 509 20.73 -22.17 -1.42
CA ASP A 509 22.12 -22.48 -1.75
C ASP A 509 22.95 -21.22 -2.05
N PHE A 510 22.35 -20.17 -2.62
CA PHE A 510 22.91 -18.81 -2.61
C PHE A 510 23.10 -18.29 -1.18
N LEU A 511 22.07 -18.40 -0.33
CA LEU A 511 22.18 -17.96 1.05
C LEU A 511 23.18 -18.83 1.84
N ARG A 512 23.40 -20.11 1.52
CA ARG A 512 24.50 -20.90 2.12
C ARG A 512 25.85 -20.27 1.81
N SER A 513 26.15 -20.08 0.53
CA SER A 513 27.45 -19.63 0.02
C SER A 513 27.77 -18.16 0.30
N ALA A 514 26.79 -17.25 0.28
CA ALA A 514 27.01 -15.82 0.40
C ALA A 514 27.23 -15.33 1.85
N ASP A 515 28.20 -14.42 2.04
CA ASP A 515 28.29 -13.59 3.25
C ASP A 515 27.32 -12.41 3.15
N VAL A 516 26.12 -12.62 3.68
CA VAL A 516 25.03 -11.62 3.70
C VAL A 516 25.35 -10.31 4.43
N THR A 517 26.47 -10.21 5.16
CA THR A 517 26.94 -8.92 5.69
C THR A 517 27.58 -8.08 4.59
N VAL A 518 28.45 -8.68 3.77
CA VAL A 518 29.32 -7.99 2.79
C VAL A 518 28.65 -7.72 1.43
N ILE A 519 27.40 -8.16 1.21
CA ILE A 519 26.58 -7.84 0.01
C ILE A 519 26.14 -6.35 0.02
N ALA A 520 27.07 -5.41 0.09
CA ALA A 520 26.86 -3.96 0.01
C ALA A 520 28.12 -3.24 -0.54
N ASP A 521 29.33 -3.65 -0.14
CA ASP A 521 30.51 -2.81 -0.41
C ASP A 521 31.10 -2.97 -1.83
N ARG A 522 30.79 -4.06 -2.56
CA ARG A 522 31.10 -4.12 -4.01
C ARG A 522 30.33 -3.09 -4.86
N SER A 523 29.26 -2.50 -4.32
CA SER A 523 28.55 -1.39 -4.99
C SER A 523 29.16 0.00 -4.70
N ALA A 524 30.28 0.07 -3.97
CA ALA A 524 31.09 1.28 -3.85
C ALA A 524 32.17 1.37 -4.95
N ASP A 525 32.87 0.26 -5.23
CA ASP A 525 34.00 0.18 -6.16
C ASP A 525 33.66 -0.56 -7.47
N GLY A 526 32.66 -0.05 -8.22
CA GLY A 526 32.47 -0.29 -9.67
C GLY A 526 32.11 -1.70 -10.17
N GLU A 527 32.31 -2.78 -9.40
CA GLU A 527 32.04 -4.16 -9.85
C GLU A 527 30.55 -4.53 -9.75
N LYS A 528 29.91 -4.76 -10.91
CA LYS A 528 28.57 -5.34 -11.00
C LYS A 528 28.57 -6.77 -10.42
N VAL A 529 28.11 -6.92 -9.17
CA VAL A 529 27.63 -8.22 -8.67
C VAL A 529 26.26 -8.47 -9.29
N SER A 530 26.21 -9.34 -10.29
CA SER A 530 24.96 -9.70 -10.98
C SER A 530 24.03 -10.50 -10.06
N ALA A 531 22.72 -10.48 -10.37
CA ALA A 531 21.71 -11.27 -9.68
C ALA A 531 21.67 -12.73 -10.20
N GLU A 532 22.83 -13.28 -10.57
CA GLU A 532 23.03 -14.59 -11.19
C GLU A 532 23.62 -15.59 -10.18
N MET A 533 22.85 -15.92 -9.15
CA MET A 533 23.09 -17.09 -8.31
C MET A 533 21.77 -17.76 -7.96
N VAL A 534 21.18 -18.36 -8.99
CA VAL A 534 19.98 -19.21 -8.89
C VAL A 534 20.26 -20.50 -9.66
N GLU A 535 20.27 -20.46 -11.00
CA GLU A 535 20.42 -21.65 -11.84
C GLU A 535 21.86 -22.22 -11.86
N GLU A 536 22.04 -23.43 -11.31
CA GLU A 536 22.55 -24.64 -12.01
C GLU A 536 23.06 -25.72 -11.03
N THR A 537 22.49 -26.94 -11.09
CA THR A 537 23.30 -28.18 -10.97
C THR A 537 22.56 -29.38 -11.59
N GLN A 538 23.20 -30.06 -12.53
CA GLN A 538 22.64 -31.20 -13.26
C GLN A 538 22.68 -32.53 -12.47
N ILE A 539 21.64 -33.36 -12.61
CA ILE A 539 21.74 -34.84 -12.54
C ILE A 539 20.78 -35.44 -13.58
N ALA A 540 21.25 -36.43 -14.34
CA ALA A 540 20.50 -37.19 -15.34
C ALA A 540 20.97 -38.67 -15.32
N PRO A 541 20.35 -39.63 -16.05
CA PRO A 541 19.11 -39.54 -16.85
C PRO A 541 18.03 -40.59 -16.47
N ALA A 542 16.75 -40.33 -16.78
CA ALA A 542 15.68 -41.34 -16.68
C ALA A 542 14.45 -41.11 -17.59
N GLY A 543 14.65 -41.08 -18.92
CA GLY A 543 13.65 -41.58 -19.89
C GLY A 543 12.41 -40.72 -20.25
N ILE A 544 12.43 -40.24 -21.51
CA ILE A 544 11.28 -40.07 -22.44
C ILE A 544 10.51 -38.72 -22.42
N MET A 545 10.71 -37.97 -23.52
CA MET A 545 9.90 -36.88 -24.10
C MET A 545 9.88 -35.52 -23.37
N SER A 546 9.75 -34.45 -24.16
CA SER A 546 10.36 -33.14 -23.85
C SER A 546 9.76 -31.96 -24.64
N GLU A 547 9.32 -30.91 -23.94
CA GLU A 547 8.89 -29.60 -24.48
C GLU A 547 9.23 -28.49 -23.45
N TRP A 548 9.66 -27.29 -23.87
CA TRP A 548 10.14 -26.19 -23.01
C TRP A 548 9.83 -24.81 -23.64
N ASP A 549 9.56 -23.77 -22.83
CA ASP A 549 9.10 -22.43 -23.29
C ASP A 549 9.56 -21.26 -22.35
N ILE A 550 9.38 -20.00 -22.79
CA ILE A 550 9.98 -18.74 -22.23
C ILE A 550 8.90 -17.74 -21.74
N ILE A 551 9.26 -16.81 -20.83
CA ILE A 551 8.43 -15.63 -20.45
C ILE A 551 8.92 -14.33 -21.11
N ILE A 552 8.00 -13.46 -21.50
CA ILE A 552 8.22 -12.08 -21.94
C ILE A 552 7.40 -11.13 -21.05
N VAL A 553 7.91 -9.94 -20.75
CA VAL A 553 7.19 -8.95 -19.92
C VAL A 553 7.26 -7.55 -20.54
N PHE A 554 6.10 -6.96 -20.79
CA PHE A 554 5.86 -5.59 -21.22
C PHE A 554 5.61 -4.67 -20.02
N PRO A 555 6.55 -3.81 -19.62
CA PRO A 555 6.27 -2.78 -18.63
C PRO A 555 5.34 -1.71 -19.24
N TRP A 556 4.03 -1.81 -18.99
CA TRP A 556 3.04 -0.77 -19.31
C TRP A 556 3.20 0.46 -18.41
N GLY A 557 4.30 1.17 -18.63
CA GLY A 557 4.77 2.32 -17.87
C GLY A 557 6.29 2.42 -18.03
N TYR A 558 6.77 3.50 -18.66
CA TYR A 558 8.17 3.68 -19.05
C TYR A 558 9.13 3.52 -17.86
N SER A 559 9.81 2.38 -17.81
CA SER A 559 10.82 2.03 -16.82
C SER A 559 12.20 2.11 -17.48
N MET A 560 12.96 3.16 -17.17
CA MET A 560 14.33 3.35 -17.68
C MET A 560 15.24 2.26 -17.11
N VAL A 561 15.59 1.25 -17.94
CA VAL A 561 16.72 0.36 -17.68
C VAL A 561 17.46 0.08 -18.98
N ASP A 562 17.98 1.13 -19.63
CA ASP A 562 19.27 1.00 -20.30
C ASP A 562 19.98 2.36 -20.42
N LEU A 563 21.27 2.37 -20.04
CA LEU A 563 22.28 3.44 -20.23
C LEU A 563 23.54 3.14 -19.38
N THR A 564 24.32 2.11 -19.73
CA THR A 564 25.69 1.96 -19.19
C THR A 564 26.83 1.89 -20.23
N ASN A 565 26.55 1.85 -21.54
CA ASN A 565 27.59 1.70 -22.57
C ASN A 565 27.89 2.96 -23.41
N GLY A 566 27.07 4.03 -23.35
CA GLY A 566 27.29 5.26 -24.14
C GLY A 566 28.26 6.27 -23.49
N LEU A 567 28.18 6.45 -22.17
CA LEU A 567 28.77 7.59 -21.45
C LEU A 567 30.31 7.58 -21.36
N GLN A 568 30.99 6.48 -21.69
CA GLN A 568 32.45 6.39 -21.60
C GLN A 568 33.19 6.95 -22.84
N LYS A 569 32.48 7.29 -23.94
CA LYS A 569 33.09 7.83 -25.18
C LYS A 569 32.93 9.33 -25.41
N MET A 570 32.16 10.03 -24.58
CA MET A 570 31.87 11.47 -24.75
C MET A 570 32.66 12.41 -23.82
N LEU A 571 33.64 11.89 -23.08
CA LEU A 571 34.46 12.67 -22.13
C LEU A 571 35.95 12.80 -22.52
N GLU A 572 36.36 12.31 -23.70
CA GLU A 572 37.75 12.39 -24.17
C GLU A 572 37.98 13.43 -25.29
N ASN A 573 36.92 13.94 -25.93
CA ASN A 573 37.00 15.01 -26.94
C ASN A 573 36.01 16.14 -26.62
N ASP A 574 36.49 17.18 -25.94
CA ASP A 574 36.64 18.50 -26.57
C ASP A 574 37.33 19.49 -25.64
N GLY A 575 38.44 20.06 -26.11
CA GLY A 575 39.20 21.09 -25.42
C GLY A 575 39.47 22.28 -26.33
N LEU A 576 38.72 23.36 -26.17
CA LEU A 576 39.00 24.69 -26.72
C LEU A 576 38.55 25.78 -25.73
N ALA A 577 39.06 27.00 -25.87
CA ALA A 577 39.11 28.00 -24.80
C ALA A 577 38.71 29.43 -25.25
N SER A 578 38.85 30.40 -24.33
CA SER A 578 38.64 31.86 -24.51
C SER A 578 37.15 32.31 -24.51
N GLU A 579 36.76 33.52 -24.07
CA GLU A 579 37.50 34.61 -23.41
C GLU A 579 36.56 35.61 -22.68
N TYR A 580 37.11 36.40 -21.73
CA TYR A 580 36.56 37.63 -21.10
C TYR A 580 35.18 37.59 -20.38
N HIS A 581 34.86 38.48 -19.40
CA HIS A 581 35.65 39.52 -18.73
C HIS A 581 35.27 39.61 -17.24
N LYS A 582 36.24 39.93 -16.37
CA LYS A 582 36.04 40.43 -14.99
C LYS A 582 36.48 41.89 -14.90
N PRO A 583 35.95 42.70 -13.96
CA PRO A 583 36.73 43.00 -12.74
C PRO A 583 35.83 43.15 -11.44
N VAL A 584 36.25 42.69 -10.24
CA VAL A 584 36.85 43.46 -9.10
C VAL A 584 35.83 44.35 -8.34
N LEU A 585 35.70 44.45 -7.00
CA LEU A 585 36.12 43.81 -5.72
C LEU A 585 35.20 44.45 -4.61
N SER A 586 35.11 44.15 -3.30
CA SER A 586 35.57 43.16 -2.26
C SER A 586 34.71 43.42 -0.98
N GLY A 587 34.74 42.72 0.16
CA GLY A 587 35.43 41.51 0.64
C GLY A 587 35.47 41.43 2.19
N ARG A 588 35.72 40.24 2.76
CA ARG A 588 36.05 39.93 4.19
C ARG A 588 35.03 40.19 5.33
N ASN A 589 34.64 39.08 5.96
CA ASN A 589 34.58 38.76 7.41
C ASN A 589 34.51 39.90 8.47
N GLY A 590 33.55 39.79 9.39
CA GLY A 590 33.59 40.48 10.70
C GLY A 590 32.54 39.97 11.71
N PHE A 591 32.97 39.42 12.84
CA PHE A 591 32.14 39.22 14.05
C PHE A 591 32.20 40.49 14.93
N PHE A 592 31.12 40.86 15.63
CA PHE A 592 31.04 40.83 17.12
C PHE A 592 29.70 41.35 17.68
N ARG A 593 29.51 41.18 19.00
CA ARG A 593 28.42 41.72 19.88
C ARG A 593 28.75 43.20 20.27
N PHE A 594 27.93 44.01 20.97
CA PHE A 594 27.07 43.78 22.15
C PHE A 594 25.98 44.87 22.35
N ALA A 595 25.32 44.88 23.53
CA ALA A 595 24.25 45.79 23.98
C ALA A 595 24.78 47.22 24.36
N GLY A 596 23.97 48.20 24.81
CA GLY A 596 22.57 48.17 25.27
C GLY A 596 21.98 49.56 25.60
N ASP A 597 21.10 49.61 26.62
CA ASP A 597 20.39 50.77 27.22
C ASP A 597 19.34 51.46 26.31
N ALA A 598 18.04 51.64 26.60
CA ALA A 598 17.13 51.55 27.78
C ALA A 598 16.92 52.83 28.61
N VAL A 599 15.65 53.27 28.75
CA VAL A 599 15.01 53.93 29.92
C VAL A 599 13.50 54.19 29.66
N SER A 600 12.65 53.94 30.67
CA SER A 600 11.22 54.31 30.94
C SER A 600 10.22 54.67 29.81
N GLY A 601 8.94 54.29 29.88
CA GLY A 601 8.24 53.56 30.96
C GLY A 601 6.71 53.51 30.79
N ASP A 602 6.06 52.81 31.73
CA ASP A 602 4.64 52.83 32.13
C ASP A 602 3.52 52.81 31.06
N GLU A 603 2.93 51.63 30.83
CA GLU A 603 1.56 51.31 31.30
C GLU A 603 1.23 49.81 31.13
N VAL A 604 0.20 49.32 31.84
CA VAL A 604 -0.24 47.90 31.85
C VAL A 604 -1.76 47.80 31.80
N PRO A 605 -2.32 47.00 30.87
CA PRO A 605 -3.48 46.19 31.23
C PRO A 605 -3.51 44.77 30.62
N CYS A 606 -4.37 43.94 31.22
CA CYS A 606 -4.71 42.59 30.77
C CYS A 606 -5.54 42.56 29.46
N GLY A 607 -5.58 41.42 28.76
CA GLY A 607 -6.36 41.28 27.52
C GLY A 607 -6.71 39.82 27.14
N PHE A 608 -7.55 39.17 27.93
CA PHE A 608 -8.33 38.01 27.44
C PHE A 608 -9.51 38.52 26.57
N THR A 609 -10.09 37.65 25.75
CA THR A 609 -11.35 37.87 24.99
C THR A 609 -11.45 39.10 24.09
N LEU A 610 -11.39 38.89 22.77
CA LEU A 610 -12.58 39.05 21.93
C LEU A 610 -12.44 38.25 20.62
N LEU A 611 -13.34 37.29 20.39
CA LEU A 611 -13.65 36.77 19.05
C LEU A 611 -15.14 37.00 18.81
N HIS A 612 -15.46 38.27 18.59
CA HIS A 612 -16.78 38.75 18.21
C HIS A 612 -16.63 39.61 16.94
N ASP A 613 -17.75 39.92 16.28
CA ASP A 613 -17.85 40.93 15.21
C ASP A 613 -17.23 40.59 13.84
N LYS A 614 -17.24 39.31 13.44
CA LYS A 614 -17.32 38.90 12.01
C LYS A 614 -18.34 37.78 11.74
N LEU A 615 -19.54 37.90 12.31
CA LEU A 615 -20.70 37.04 12.00
C LEU A 615 -21.96 37.80 11.58
N GLU A 616 -21.85 39.08 11.18
CA GLU A 616 -22.92 39.84 10.53
C GLU A 616 -22.78 39.82 8.99
N ALA A 617 -23.02 38.65 8.39
CA ALA A 617 -23.07 38.50 6.92
C ALA A 617 -24.16 37.52 6.41
N LEU A 618 -24.87 36.83 7.30
CA LEU A 618 -25.90 35.84 6.97
C LEU A 618 -27.15 36.08 7.84
N GLY A 619 -27.84 37.19 7.56
CA GLY A 619 -28.97 37.64 8.37
C GLY A 619 -30.20 36.74 8.26
N PHE A 620 -30.55 36.08 9.37
CA PHE A 620 -31.86 35.43 9.56
C PHE A 620 -32.40 35.73 10.96
N THR A 621 -33.38 36.62 11.05
CA THR A 621 -34.13 36.91 12.29
C THR A 621 -35.29 35.94 12.49
N SER A 622 -35.48 35.45 13.71
CA SER A 622 -36.50 34.47 14.08
C SER A 622 -37.93 35.01 14.19
N LYS A 623 -38.95 34.12 14.18
CA LYS A 623 -39.99 34.05 15.22
C LYS A 623 -40.94 32.82 15.13
N THR A 624 -41.22 32.24 16.31
CA THR A 624 -42.47 31.56 16.77
C THR A 624 -43.10 30.34 16.05
N ASN A 625 -43.19 29.22 16.80
CA ASN A 625 -44.23 28.17 16.77
C ASN A 625 -45.63 28.72 17.18
N PRO A 626 -46.77 27.96 17.20
CA PRO A 626 -46.97 26.50 17.00
C PRO A 626 -48.18 26.06 16.10
N GLY A 627 -48.34 24.74 15.87
CA GLY A 627 -49.68 24.10 15.95
C GLY A 627 -50.22 23.26 14.77
N ALA A 628 -50.72 22.06 15.12
CA ALA A 628 -51.89 21.33 14.57
C ALA A 628 -52.07 20.98 13.06
N ALA A 629 -51.92 19.68 12.78
CA ALA A 629 -52.98 18.77 12.28
C ALA A 629 -53.45 18.70 10.79
N THR A 630 -53.94 17.49 10.48
CA THR A 630 -54.92 17.07 9.43
C THR A 630 -54.50 16.91 7.97
N GLU A 631 -55.19 15.97 7.32
CA GLU A 631 -55.02 15.48 5.95
C GLU A 631 -55.78 16.34 4.92
N SER A 632 -55.37 16.30 3.65
CA SER A 632 -56.27 16.19 2.49
C SER A 632 -55.47 16.06 1.18
N LEU A 633 -56.17 15.73 0.09
CA LEU A 633 -55.62 15.32 -1.20
C LEU A 633 -56.43 16.03 -2.32
N ILE A 634 -55.87 16.11 -3.54
CA ILE A 634 -56.53 16.42 -4.85
C ILE A 634 -56.43 17.88 -5.39
N HIS A 635 -55.88 18.00 -6.62
CA HIS A 635 -55.94 19.12 -7.62
C HIS A 635 -55.48 20.56 -7.20
N ASN A 636 -54.73 21.35 -7.99
CA ASN A 636 -54.51 21.39 -9.45
C ASN A 636 -53.15 22.04 -9.87
N THR A 637 -52.78 21.89 -11.15
CA THR A 637 -51.63 22.54 -11.86
C THR A 637 -52.10 23.79 -12.65
N PRO A 638 -51.30 24.50 -13.49
CA PRO A 638 -49.86 24.42 -13.81
C PRO A 638 -49.12 25.80 -13.77
N PHE A 639 -47.85 25.85 -14.21
CA PHE A 639 -47.24 27.08 -14.73
C PHE A 639 -46.35 26.82 -15.97
N CYS A 640 -46.54 27.60 -17.04
CA CYS A 640 -45.74 27.56 -18.28
C CYS A 640 -46.06 28.78 -19.16
N LYS A 641 -45.03 29.40 -19.78
CA LYS A 641 -45.11 29.97 -21.14
C LYS A 641 -43.75 30.44 -21.70
N GLN A 642 -43.54 30.18 -22.99
CA GLN A 642 -42.52 30.79 -23.86
C GLN A 642 -43.12 32.02 -24.58
N PRO A 643 -42.36 32.82 -25.36
CA PRO A 643 -41.99 32.47 -26.75
C PRO A 643 -40.53 32.87 -27.10
N PHE A 644 -39.88 32.56 -28.23
CA PHE A 644 -40.11 31.71 -29.43
C PHE A 644 -38.70 31.31 -30.00
N LYS A 645 -38.41 30.84 -31.23
CA LYS A 645 -39.08 30.80 -32.55
C LYS A 645 -38.49 29.62 -33.36
N LYS A 646 -39.13 29.18 -34.47
CA LYS A 646 -38.61 28.14 -35.39
C LYS A 646 -38.11 28.72 -36.73
N ARG A 647 -37.23 27.98 -37.42
CA ARG A 647 -37.37 27.69 -38.86
C ARG A 647 -36.90 26.26 -39.17
N SER A 648 -37.25 25.75 -40.34
CA SER A 648 -37.21 24.33 -40.70
C SER A 648 -36.17 24.01 -41.79
N ASN A 649 -35.91 22.70 -41.94
CA ASN A 649 -35.54 21.90 -43.12
C ASN A 649 -34.45 20.89 -42.72
N SER A 650 -34.42 19.66 -43.22
CA SER A 650 -35.42 18.87 -43.98
C SER A 650 -35.03 17.39 -43.86
N GLU A 651 -35.97 16.46 -44.08
CA GLU A 651 -35.67 15.02 -43.99
C GLU A 651 -34.68 14.59 -45.09
N GLY A 652 -33.49 14.13 -44.68
CA GLY A 652 -32.51 13.47 -45.54
C GLY A 652 -32.25 12.06 -45.01
N LYS A 653 -32.62 11.03 -45.79
CA LYS A 653 -32.36 9.63 -45.41
C LYS A 653 -30.89 9.32 -45.64
N MET A 654 -30.18 8.89 -44.60
CA MET A 654 -28.96 8.09 -44.74
C MET A 654 -29.09 6.93 -43.75
N GLY A 655 -29.25 5.71 -44.27
CA GLY A 655 -29.62 4.54 -43.46
C GLY A 655 -28.62 3.41 -43.63
N ALA A 656 -27.96 3.01 -42.55
CA ALA A 656 -27.21 1.75 -42.41
C ALA A 656 -26.84 1.51 -40.94
N ALA A 657 -27.82 1.51 -40.02
CA ALA A 657 -27.58 1.02 -38.67
C ALA A 657 -27.41 -0.50 -38.72
N GLN A 658 -26.18 -1.00 -38.55
CA GLN A 658 -25.95 -2.43 -38.39
C GLN A 658 -26.57 -2.91 -37.08
N THR A 659 -27.53 -3.82 -37.20
CA THR A 659 -28.30 -4.36 -36.08
C THR A 659 -27.43 -5.24 -35.19
N PRO A 660 -27.44 -5.10 -33.85
CA PRO A 660 -26.77 -6.03 -32.96
C PRO A 660 -27.36 -7.44 -33.12
N LEU A 661 -26.52 -8.44 -33.38
CA LEU A 661 -26.93 -9.84 -33.43
C LEU A 661 -27.13 -10.39 -32.01
N THR A 662 -28.38 -10.49 -31.57
CA THR A 662 -28.72 -11.08 -30.27
C THR A 662 -29.85 -12.11 -30.40
N ASN A 663 -29.49 -13.40 -30.45
CA ASN A 663 -30.15 -14.54 -29.77
C ASN A 663 -29.62 -15.90 -30.29
N GLY A 664 -29.30 -16.81 -29.36
CA GLY A 664 -29.07 -18.23 -29.66
C GLY A 664 -27.67 -18.58 -30.19
N SER A 665 -26.76 -19.00 -29.29
CA SER A 665 -25.48 -19.68 -29.58
C SER A 665 -24.69 -19.15 -30.80
N ALA A 666 -24.66 -17.83 -30.97
CA ALA A 666 -23.93 -17.20 -32.06
C ALA A 666 -22.42 -17.22 -31.77
N LEU A 667 -21.67 -17.65 -32.78
CA LEU A 667 -20.22 -17.51 -32.86
C LEU A 667 -19.81 -16.05 -32.59
N LEU A 668 -18.62 -15.83 -31.99
CA LEU A 668 -18.11 -14.49 -31.82
C LEU A 668 -17.81 -13.86 -33.19
N PRO A 669 -17.89 -12.52 -33.35
CA PRO A 669 -17.65 -11.87 -34.64
C PRO A 669 -16.27 -12.12 -35.27
N TYR A 670 -15.30 -12.55 -34.46
CA TYR A 670 -13.97 -12.96 -34.89
C TYR A 670 -13.87 -14.40 -35.43
N ASP A 671 -14.95 -15.18 -35.34
CA ASP A 671 -15.00 -16.60 -35.72
C ASP A 671 -15.56 -16.78 -37.14
N VAL A 672 -15.93 -15.68 -37.79
CA VAL A 672 -16.39 -15.63 -39.19
C VAL A 672 -15.14 -15.68 -40.08
N PRO A 673 -14.97 -16.68 -40.96
CA PRO A 673 -13.82 -16.76 -41.86
C PRO A 673 -13.72 -15.54 -42.78
N PHE A 674 -12.52 -15.17 -43.20
CA PHE A 674 -12.23 -13.90 -43.88
C PHE A 674 -13.07 -13.64 -45.14
N ASP A 675 -13.36 -14.67 -45.95
CA ASP A 675 -14.24 -14.54 -47.13
C ASP A 675 -15.73 -14.40 -46.79
N SER A 676 -16.14 -14.74 -45.57
CA SER A 676 -17.52 -14.59 -45.08
C SER A 676 -17.77 -13.23 -44.40
N LEU A 677 -16.77 -12.36 -44.32
CA LEU A 677 -16.91 -11.02 -43.74
C LEU A 677 -17.76 -10.11 -44.63
N PRO A 678 -18.78 -9.42 -44.08
CA PRO A 678 -19.65 -8.52 -44.85
C PRO A 678 -18.93 -7.24 -45.33
N ASP A 679 -17.84 -6.84 -44.66
CA ASP A 679 -16.84 -5.92 -45.18
C ASP A 679 -15.45 -6.33 -44.66
N LYS A 680 -14.62 -6.90 -45.55
CA LYS A 680 -13.22 -7.28 -45.26
C LYS A 680 -12.37 -6.11 -44.74
N ARG A 681 -12.74 -4.85 -45.06
CA ARG A 681 -12.00 -3.67 -44.59
C ARG A 681 -12.34 -3.27 -43.16
N ARG A 682 -13.54 -3.55 -42.63
CA ARG A 682 -13.99 -2.99 -41.33
C ARG A 682 -14.92 -3.95 -40.58
N VAL A 683 -14.45 -4.42 -39.43
CA VAL A 683 -15.18 -5.38 -38.56
C VAL A 683 -15.40 -4.76 -37.17
N TRP A 684 -16.20 -3.70 -37.14
CA TRP A 684 -16.56 -2.97 -35.91
C TRP A 684 -17.73 -3.67 -35.21
N HIS A 685 -17.41 -4.64 -34.37
CA HIS A 685 -18.36 -5.52 -33.70
C HIS A 685 -18.81 -5.03 -32.31
N ALA A 686 -18.00 -4.17 -31.67
CA ALA A 686 -18.26 -3.65 -30.34
C ALA A 686 -19.16 -2.40 -30.37
N LYS A 687 -19.82 -2.11 -29.26
CA LYS A 687 -20.68 -0.92 -29.14
C LYS A 687 -19.83 0.33 -28.86
N PRO A 688 -20.10 1.48 -29.51
CA PRO A 688 -19.47 2.75 -29.19
C PRO A 688 -19.42 3.06 -27.68
N GLY A 689 -18.19 3.24 -27.17
CA GLY A 689 -17.88 3.49 -25.76
C GLY A 689 -17.88 2.27 -24.84
N SER A 690 -17.91 1.03 -25.34
CA SER A 690 -17.77 -0.18 -24.52
C SER A 690 -16.31 -0.57 -24.26
N ARG A 691 -16.08 -1.48 -23.29
CA ARG A 691 -14.73 -2.02 -23.00
C ARG A 691 -14.15 -2.74 -24.22
N GLU A 692 -15.00 -3.42 -24.96
CA GLU A 692 -14.66 -4.20 -26.15
C GLU A 692 -14.24 -3.29 -27.31
N GLU A 693 -14.90 -2.12 -27.49
CA GLU A 693 -14.44 -1.11 -28.45
C GLU A 693 -13.08 -0.52 -28.03
N GLY A 694 -12.89 -0.30 -26.73
CA GLY A 694 -11.63 0.17 -26.17
C GLY A 694 -10.46 -0.82 -26.33
N LEU A 695 -10.73 -2.13 -26.38
CA LEU A 695 -9.73 -3.19 -26.54
C LEU A 695 -9.47 -3.59 -28.00
N GLY A 696 -10.48 -3.49 -28.88
CA GLY A 696 -10.37 -4.04 -30.23
C GLY A 696 -10.10 -5.55 -30.20
N ARG A 697 -9.11 -6.01 -30.97
CA ARG A 697 -8.79 -7.44 -31.09
C ARG A 697 -8.05 -8.02 -29.88
N LEU A 698 -7.56 -7.19 -28.95
CA LEU A 698 -7.11 -7.63 -27.62
C LEU A 698 -8.25 -8.27 -26.80
N ALA A 699 -9.52 -8.07 -27.17
CA ALA A 699 -10.64 -8.81 -26.58
C ALA A 699 -10.57 -10.34 -26.80
N LEU A 700 -9.69 -10.84 -27.68
CA LEU A 700 -9.38 -12.27 -27.80
C LEU A 700 -8.52 -12.82 -26.64
N LEU A 701 -7.82 -11.95 -25.89
CA LEU A 701 -7.04 -12.31 -24.70
C LEU A 701 -7.98 -12.46 -23.49
N THR A 702 -8.85 -13.47 -23.55
CA THR A 702 -9.76 -13.78 -22.44
C THR A 702 -9.00 -14.34 -21.24
N PRO A 703 -9.53 -14.26 -20.01
CA PRO A 703 -8.86 -14.84 -18.83
C PRO A 703 -8.49 -16.32 -18.99
N ASP A 704 -9.27 -17.10 -19.75
CA ASP A 704 -8.98 -18.51 -20.04
C ASP A 704 -7.81 -18.66 -21.02
N VAL A 705 -7.73 -17.83 -22.07
CA VAL A 705 -6.60 -17.81 -23.03
C VAL A 705 -5.31 -17.38 -22.34
N VAL A 706 -5.36 -16.32 -21.52
CA VAL A 706 -4.19 -15.87 -20.73
C VAL A 706 -3.78 -16.91 -19.69
N ALA A 707 -4.73 -17.58 -19.04
CA ALA A 707 -4.44 -18.67 -18.13
C ALA A 707 -3.92 -19.92 -18.84
N GLU A 708 -4.32 -20.21 -20.09
CA GLU A 708 -3.70 -21.26 -20.90
C GLU A 708 -2.26 -20.90 -21.27
N ALA A 709 -2.01 -19.70 -21.81
CA ALA A 709 -0.66 -19.22 -22.13
C ALA A 709 0.28 -19.29 -20.91
N ALA A 710 -0.19 -18.81 -19.75
CA ALA A 710 0.56 -18.87 -18.49
C ALA A 710 0.86 -20.32 -18.04
N ARG A 711 -0.08 -21.26 -18.17
CA ARG A 711 0.11 -22.68 -17.78
C ARG A 711 0.89 -23.50 -18.81
N GLY A 712 0.79 -23.13 -20.09
CA GLY A 712 1.39 -23.80 -21.22
C GLY A 712 2.86 -23.45 -21.39
N CYS A 713 3.18 -22.16 -21.25
CA CYS A 713 4.40 -21.60 -21.83
C CYS A 713 5.34 -20.97 -20.77
N ILE A 714 4.88 -20.76 -19.54
CA ILE A 714 5.82 -20.54 -18.42
C ILE A 714 6.43 -21.89 -18.04
N ARG A 715 7.63 -22.16 -18.55
CA ARG A 715 8.42 -23.36 -18.20
C ARG A 715 9.77 -23.03 -17.58
N THR A 716 10.55 -22.17 -18.22
CA THR A 716 11.93 -21.86 -17.80
C THR A 716 12.04 -20.75 -16.75
N GLY A 717 11.10 -19.80 -16.69
CA GLY A 717 11.25 -18.62 -15.83
C GLY A 717 12.18 -17.53 -16.38
N ILE A 718 12.87 -17.79 -17.50
CA ILE A 718 13.65 -16.80 -18.24
C ILE A 718 12.72 -15.68 -18.70
N ARG A 719 13.17 -14.43 -18.55
CA ARG A 719 12.44 -13.22 -18.92
C ARG A 719 13.24 -12.43 -19.94
N VAL A 720 12.67 -12.22 -21.12
CA VAL A 720 13.23 -11.32 -22.13
C VAL A 720 12.42 -10.02 -22.14
N SER A 721 13.11 -8.88 -22.21
CA SER A 721 12.48 -7.59 -22.51
C SER A 721 12.58 -7.34 -24.01
N LEU A 722 11.51 -6.82 -24.61
CA LEU A 722 11.48 -6.45 -26.03
C LEU A 722 11.66 -4.95 -26.24
N ASN A 723 12.04 -4.21 -25.19
CA ASN A 723 12.20 -2.75 -25.27
C ASN A 723 13.56 -2.39 -25.87
N TRP A 724 13.54 -1.79 -27.06
CA TRP A 724 14.66 -1.03 -27.61
C TRP A 724 14.78 0.32 -26.88
N ASP A 725 15.99 0.86 -26.77
CA ASP A 725 16.27 2.08 -26.01
C ASP A 725 15.66 3.33 -26.70
N LEU A 726 15.02 4.21 -25.90
CA LEU A 726 14.31 5.42 -26.35
C LEU A 726 15.18 6.41 -27.15
N THR A 727 16.51 6.32 -27.03
CA THR A 727 17.48 7.16 -27.72
C THR A 727 18.00 6.54 -29.02
N LYS A 728 17.70 5.26 -29.30
CA LYS A 728 18.26 4.53 -30.45
C LYS A 728 17.91 5.16 -31.79
N LEU A 729 16.68 5.64 -31.93
CA LEU A 729 16.20 6.38 -33.11
C LEU A 729 16.22 7.90 -32.84
N ASP A 730 17.40 8.40 -32.42
CA ASP A 730 17.71 9.81 -32.06
C ASP A 730 16.95 10.83 -32.93
N ILE A 731 17.02 10.65 -34.26
CA ILE A 731 16.23 11.38 -35.23
C ILE A 731 15.36 10.35 -35.96
N ALA A 732 14.04 10.43 -35.77
CA ALA A 732 13.09 9.54 -36.43
C ALA A 732 12.44 10.23 -37.64
N ASN A 733 12.18 9.44 -38.69
CA ASN A 733 11.61 9.93 -39.94
C ASN A 733 10.21 10.53 -39.79
N PHE A 734 9.71 11.18 -40.85
CA PHE A 734 8.41 11.87 -40.89
C PHE A 734 8.31 13.10 -39.96
N ASN A 735 9.40 13.87 -39.81
CA ASN A 735 9.49 15.07 -38.97
C ASN A 735 9.09 14.84 -37.49
N ARG A 736 9.37 13.64 -36.96
CA ARG A 736 9.14 13.31 -35.55
C ARG A 736 10.18 14.04 -34.70
N ALA A 737 9.74 14.69 -33.62
CA ALA A 737 10.65 15.38 -32.71
C ALA A 737 11.59 14.35 -32.04
N PRO A 738 12.90 14.65 -31.86
CA PRO A 738 13.85 13.73 -31.24
C PRO A 738 13.45 13.43 -29.78
N ALA A 739 13.87 12.28 -29.26
CA ALA A 739 13.70 11.95 -27.85
C ALA A 739 14.62 12.86 -27.01
N GLN A 740 14.06 13.53 -26.02
CA GLN A 740 14.77 14.47 -25.15
C GLN A 740 14.70 14.01 -23.70
N HIS A 741 15.85 13.90 -23.05
CA HIS A 741 15.98 13.58 -21.63
C HIS A 741 16.57 14.79 -20.90
N HIS A 742 15.70 15.60 -20.28
CA HIS A 742 16.10 16.81 -19.57
C HIS A 742 16.31 16.50 -18.08
N ILE A 743 17.57 16.26 -17.69
CA ILE A 743 17.98 16.04 -16.29
C ILE A 743 17.90 17.38 -15.54
N THR A 744 16.74 17.67 -14.96
CA THR A 744 16.40 18.95 -14.33
C THR A 744 16.98 19.00 -12.92
N SER A 745 18.07 19.76 -12.73
CA SER A 745 18.72 19.87 -11.41
C SER A 745 17.83 20.58 -10.39
N LEU A 746 17.44 19.86 -9.33
CA LEU A 746 16.74 20.39 -8.18
C LEU A 746 17.71 20.81 -7.08
N LEU A 747 17.33 21.85 -6.33
CA LEU A 747 18.02 22.29 -5.11
C LEU A 747 19.53 22.55 -5.29
N GLY A 748 19.96 22.92 -6.51
CA GLY A 748 21.37 23.21 -6.82
C GLY A 748 22.26 21.96 -6.92
N GLY A 749 21.75 20.85 -7.45
CA GLY A 749 22.50 19.60 -7.63
C GLY A 749 22.32 18.57 -6.49
N ALA A 750 21.51 18.88 -5.47
CA ALA A 750 21.18 17.94 -4.40
C ALA A 750 20.08 16.92 -4.78
N GLY A 751 19.44 17.12 -5.94
CA GLY A 751 18.54 16.17 -6.59
C GLY A 751 18.43 16.48 -8.09
N PHE A 752 17.85 15.56 -8.84
CA PHE A 752 17.59 15.72 -10.27
C PHE A 752 16.24 15.07 -10.60
N ASP A 753 15.42 15.76 -11.38
CA ASP A 753 14.17 15.25 -11.96
C ASP A 753 14.38 14.96 -13.45
N ASP A 754 14.11 13.73 -13.88
CA ASP A 754 14.28 13.33 -15.28
C ASP A 754 13.02 13.62 -16.10
N VAL A 755 13.06 14.65 -16.94
CA VAL A 755 11.92 15.04 -17.80
C VAL A 755 12.12 14.50 -19.22
N TYR A 756 11.40 13.42 -19.53
CA TYR A 756 11.38 12.81 -20.86
C TYR A 756 10.31 13.46 -21.76
N ILE A 757 10.73 13.93 -22.93
CA ILE A 757 9.87 14.42 -24.01
C ILE A 757 10.25 13.66 -25.28
N PHE A 758 9.42 12.72 -25.70
CA PHE A 758 9.67 11.85 -26.85
C PHE A 758 8.36 11.60 -27.59
N ASN A 759 8.44 11.20 -28.85
CA ASN A 759 7.34 10.60 -29.57
C ASN A 759 7.40 9.07 -29.37
N PRO A 760 6.33 8.38 -28.92
CA PRO A 760 6.36 6.92 -28.77
C PRO A 760 6.78 6.18 -30.04
N GLN A 761 6.45 6.74 -31.21
CA GLN A 761 6.87 6.27 -32.54
C GLN A 761 8.37 6.55 -32.83
N GLN A 762 9.24 6.14 -31.90
CA GLN A 762 10.71 6.20 -31.95
C GLN A 762 11.39 4.98 -31.32
N SER A 763 10.67 4.15 -30.56
CA SER A 763 11.19 2.99 -29.86
C SER A 763 10.00 2.13 -29.37
N SER A 764 10.07 0.82 -29.65
CA SER A 764 9.18 -0.25 -29.16
C SER A 764 7.75 0.18 -28.82
N GLN A 765 6.96 0.47 -29.86
CA GLN A 765 5.61 1.01 -29.70
C GLN A 765 4.51 0.01 -30.05
N TRP A 766 3.37 0.16 -29.37
CA TRP A 766 2.09 -0.38 -29.81
C TRP A 766 1.24 0.73 -30.43
N ASP A 767 0.85 0.55 -31.69
CA ASP A 767 -0.02 1.47 -32.40
C ASP A 767 -1.47 1.31 -31.93
N GLY A 768 -1.86 2.24 -31.06
CA GLY A 768 -3.21 2.35 -30.53
C GLY A 768 -4.26 2.65 -31.60
N LEU A 769 -5.53 2.40 -31.27
CA LEU A 769 -6.72 2.62 -32.13
C LEU A 769 -6.94 4.08 -32.62
N ARG A 770 -6.03 5.01 -32.28
CA ARG A 770 -5.97 6.40 -32.77
C ARG A 770 -4.81 6.68 -33.73
N HIS A 771 -3.89 5.74 -33.98
CA HIS A 771 -2.74 6.00 -34.85
C HIS A 771 -3.20 6.22 -36.29
N PHE A 772 -3.76 5.19 -36.92
CA PHE A 772 -4.14 5.25 -38.33
C PHE A 772 -5.65 5.24 -38.53
N SER A 773 -6.08 5.85 -39.64
CA SER A 773 -7.46 5.91 -40.11
C SER A 773 -7.60 5.15 -41.43
N ALA A 774 -8.81 4.81 -41.84
CA ALA A 774 -9.12 4.25 -43.16
C ALA A 774 -10.14 5.13 -43.92
N PRO A 775 -10.19 5.07 -45.27
CA PRO A 775 -11.22 5.73 -46.07
C PRO A 775 -12.64 5.31 -45.67
N PHE A 776 -13.55 6.28 -45.65
CA PHE A 776 -14.97 6.03 -45.45
C PHE A 776 -15.60 5.48 -46.75
N PRO A 777 -16.54 4.52 -46.70
CA PRO A 777 -16.93 3.72 -47.86
C PRO A 777 -18.02 4.38 -48.73
N THR A 778 -18.55 5.54 -48.31
CA THR A 778 -19.69 6.16 -48.99
C THR A 778 -19.22 7.05 -50.14
N THR A 779 -19.81 6.84 -51.31
CA THR A 779 -19.60 7.69 -52.49
C THR A 779 -20.00 9.15 -52.27
N GLU A 780 -20.76 9.44 -51.22
CA GLU A 780 -21.16 10.79 -50.78
C GLU A 780 -20.01 11.61 -50.19
N ASN A 781 -18.96 10.99 -49.62
CA ASN A 781 -17.80 11.71 -49.08
C ASN A 781 -16.50 10.90 -49.20
N PRO A 782 -15.94 10.73 -50.42
CA PRO A 782 -14.72 9.95 -50.65
C PRO A 782 -13.45 10.53 -50.00
N SER A 783 -13.51 11.79 -49.53
CA SER A 783 -12.42 12.44 -48.79
C SER A 783 -12.44 12.16 -47.27
N GLN A 784 -13.52 11.59 -46.74
CA GLN A 784 -13.63 11.30 -45.32
C GLN A 784 -12.80 10.07 -44.94
N ARG A 785 -12.05 10.17 -43.85
CA ARG A 785 -11.38 9.03 -43.20
C ARG A 785 -11.88 8.89 -41.77
N LEU A 786 -12.04 7.66 -41.30
CA LEU A 786 -12.44 7.32 -39.94
C LEU A 786 -11.41 6.38 -39.30
N PHE A 787 -11.30 6.46 -37.98
CA PHE A 787 -10.55 5.55 -37.14
C PHE A 787 -11.47 4.40 -36.68
N TYR A 788 -10.98 3.53 -35.79
CA TYR A 788 -11.75 2.38 -35.29
C TYR A 788 -13.13 2.77 -34.73
N GLY A 789 -14.11 1.87 -34.84
CA GLY A 789 -15.50 2.13 -34.43
C GLY A 789 -16.19 3.31 -35.14
N GLY A 790 -15.61 3.81 -36.23
CA GLY A 790 -16.09 5.00 -36.93
C GLY A 790 -15.77 6.33 -36.23
N THR A 791 -14.75 6.35 -35.37
CA THR A 791 -14.34 7.56 -34.64
C THR A 791 -13.72 8.60 -35.58
N THR A 792 -14.08 9.87 -35.42
CA THR A 792 -13.61 10.99 -36.26
C THR A 792 -12.29 11.61 -35.76
N ALA A 793 -11.58 12.32 -36.66
CA ALA A 793 -10.40 13.10 -36.28
C ALA A 793 -10.72 14.21 -35.26
N ALA A 794 -11.94 14.76 -35.28
CA ALA A 794 -12.41 15.74 -34.30
C ALA A 794 -12.57 15.12 -32.91
N GLU A 795 -13.18 13.93 -32.80
CA GLU A 795 -13.26 13.15 -31.56
C GLU A 795 -11.88 12.79 -30.99
N ILE A 796 -10.90 12.49 -31.86
CA ILE A 796 -9.52 12.17 -31.44
C ILE A 796 -8.76 13.41 -30.95
N SER A 797 -9.01 14.57 -31.56
CA SER A 797 -8.40 15.85 -31.19
C SER A 797 -8.90 16.40 -29.84
N ASP A 798 -10.11 16.03 -29.44
CA ASP A 798 -10.63 16.31 -28.10
C ASP A 798 -9.92 15.45 -27.05
N ARG A 799 -9.03 16.08 -26.28
CA ARG A 799 -8.28 15.45 -25.18
C ARG A 799 -9.18 14.99 -24.01
N SER A 800 -10.43 15.45 -23.93
CA SER A 800 -11.41 14.98 -22.94
C SER A 800 -12.16 13.73 -23.40
N ASN A 801 -12.15 13.42 -24.71
CA ASN A 801 -12.78 12.24 -25.25
C ASN A 801 -11.94 10.99 -24.98
N LEU A 802 -12.43 10.12 -24.10
CA LEU A 802 -11.76 8.89 -23.67
C LEU A 802 -12.14 7.63 -24.47
N ARG A 803 -13.02 7.73 -25.49
CA ARG A 803 -13.61 6.59 -26.23
C ARG A 803 -12.57 5.53 -26.65
N LEU A 804 -11.60 5.90 -27.48
CA LEU A 804 -10.52 5.02 -27.95
C LEU A 804 -9.19 5.32 -27.26
N GLY A 805 -9.10 5.25 -25.94
CA GLY A 805 -7.85 5.56 -25.22
C GLY A 805 -6.96 4.34 -24.99
N ILE A 806 -5.64 4.52 -25.11
CA ILE A 806 -4.64 3.51 -24.72
C ILE A 806 -4.75 3.08 -23.24
N HIS A 807 -5.40 3.93 -22.42
CA HIS A 807 -5.75 3.65 -21.03
C HIS A 807 -6.79 2.52 -20.86
N HIS A 808 -7.38 1.98 -21.93
CA HIS A 808 -8.15 0.75 -21.86
C HIS A 808 -7.21 -0.46 -21.82
N TRP A 809 -6.19 -0.48 -22.69
CA TRP A 809 -5.17 -1.53 -22.76
C TRP A 809 -4.35 -1.53 -21.46
N ALA A 810 -3.90 -0.36 -21.01
CA ALA A 810 -3.12 -0.19 -19.77
C ALA A 810 -3.86 -0.54 -18.45
N LYS A 811 -5.16 -0.93 -18.49
CA LYS A 811 -5.89 -1.47 -17.32
C LYS A 811 -5.90 -3.00 -17.27
N GLU A 812 -5.75 -3.65 -18.42
CA GLU A 812 -5.95 -5.08 -18.62
C GLU A 812 -4.61 -5.79 -18.91
N GLY A 813 -3.62 -5.05 -19.45
CA GLY A 813 -2.37 -5.59 -19.97
C GLY A 813 -2.46 -6.04 -21.43
N ILE A 814 -1.35 -6.50 -21.97
CA ILE A 814 -1.30 -7.27 -23.24
C ILE A 814 -0.69 -8.63 -22.91
N CYS A 815 -1.33 -9.35 -21.98
CA CYS A 815 -0.90 -10.66 -21.53
C CYS A 815 -1.43 -11.73 -22.48
N GLY A 816 -0.63 -12.71 -22.89
CA GLY A 816 -1.04 -13.69 -23.89
C GLY A 816 0.05 -14.69 -24.28
N ARG A 817 -0.13 -15.33 -25.44
CA ARG A 817 0.83 -16.27 -26.02
C ARG A 817 1.48 -15.63 -27.24
N GLY A 818 2.76 -15.32 -27.12
CA GLY A 818 3.60 -14.86 -28.23
C GLY A 818 4.12 -16.01 -29.07
N VAL A 819 4.28 -15.77 -30.37
CA VAL A 819 4.88 -16.72 -31.32
C VAL A 819 5.85 -15.95 -32.23
N LEU A 820 7.10 -16.42 -32.36
CA LEU A 820 8.16 -15.70 -33.07
C LEU A 820 8.53 -16.38 -34.41
N LEU A 821 8.33 -15.67 -35.52
CA LEU A 821 8.87 -16.02 -36.83
C LEU A 821 10.18 -15.24 -37.06
N ASP A 822 11.31 -15.94 -36.99
CA ASP A 822 12.63 -15.32 -37.17
C ASP A 822 13.04 -15.32 -38.66
N TYR A 823 12.62 -14.29 -39.39
CA TYR A 823 12.95 -14.13 -40.80
C TYR A 823 14.44 -13.84 -41.00
N ALA A 824 15.06 -13.01 -40.16
CA ALA A 824 16.49 -12.70 -40.28
C ALA A 824 17.37 -13.96 -40.12
N ALA A 825 17.12 -14.81 -39.12
CA ALA A 825 17.84 -16.08 -38.97
C ALA A 825 17.48 -17.12 -40.05
N TYR A 826 16.28 -17.05 -40.66
CA TYR A 826 15.95 -17.86 -41.83
C TYR A 826 16.71 -17.39 -43.08
N ALA A 827 16.78 -16.08 -43.32
CA ALA A 827 17.44 -15.48 -44.48
C ALA A 827 18.95 -15.76 -44.47
N GLU A 828 19.63 -15.62 -43.32
CA GLU A 828 21.03 -15.99 -43.16
C GLU A 828 21.28 -17.46 -43.51
N ARG A 829 20.50 -18.38 -42.93
CA ARG A 829 20.58 -19.83 -43.20
C ARG A 829 20.34 -20.20 -44.67
N ASN A 830 19.58 -19.40 -45.41
CA ASN A 830 19.25 -19.59 -46.82
C ASN A 830 20.09 -18.71 -47.77
N GLY A 831 21.08 -17.96 -47.28
CA GLY A 831 21.94 -17.09 -48.10
C GLY A 831 21.21 -15.89 -48.74
N THR A 832 20.07 -15.47 -48.20
CA THR A 832 19.31 -14.31 -48.68
C THR A 832 19.83 -13.03 -48.04
N SER A 833 20.52 -12.20 -48.83
CA SER A 833 20.99 -10.88 -48.40
C SER A 833 19.94 -9.81 -48.72
N TYR A 834 19.62 -8.96 -47.74
CA TYR A 834 18.72 -7.80 -47.85
C TYR A 834 19.14 -6.75 -46.79
N SER A 835 18.45 -5.61 -46.76
CA SER A 835 18.56 -4.61 -45.69
C SER A 835 17.17 -4.36 -45.09
N ALA A 836 17.10 -4.16 -43.77
CA ALA A 836 15.90 -3.75 -43.07
C ALA A 836 15.44 -2.32 -43.43
N LEU A 837 16.30 -1.53 -44.07
CA LEU A 837 16.04 -0.16 -44.57
C LEU A 837 15.96 -0.13 -46.11
N SER A 838 15.27 -1.12 -46.69
CA SER A 838 15.01 -1.24 -48.12
C SER A 838 13.59 -1.77 -48.36
N ASN A 839 13.06 -1.63 -49.58
CA ASN A 839 11.72 -2.12 -49.95
C ASN A 839 11.56 -3.66 -49.99
N HIS A 840 12.39 -4.40 -49.25
CA HIS A 840 12.35 -5.86 -49.16
C HIS A 840 11.06 -6.38 -48.51
N ALA A 841 10.25 -7.08 -49.29
CA ALA A 841 8.94 -7.59 -48.88
C ALA A 841 9.01 -9.10 -48.55
N ILE A 842 8.66 -9.47 -47.32
CA ILE A 842 8.66 -10.86 -46.85
C ILE A 842 7.36 -11.55 -47.28
N PRO A 843 7.41 -12.60 -48.14
CA PRO A 843 6.19 -13.26 -48.62
C PRO A 843 5.52 -14.12 -47.55
N LEU A 844 4.19 -14.21 -47.58
CA LEU A 844 3.39 -15.06 -46.68
C LEU A 844 3.87 -16.52 -46.68
N GLN A 845 4.22 -17.05 -47.84
CA GLN A 845 4.70 -18.43 -47.97
C GLN A 845 6.03 -18.65 -47.24
N THR A 846 6.86 -17.61 -47.09
CA THR A 846 8.11 -17.71 -46.32
C THR A 846 7.85 -17.66 -44.81
N LEU A 847 6.90 -16.83 -44.36
CA LEU A 847 6.44 -16.86 -42.96
C LEU A 847 5.84 -18.22 -42.59
N LYS A 848 5.07 -18.84 -43.49
CA LYS A 848 4.53 -20.19 -43.32
C LYS A 848 5.60 -21.27 -43.38
N GLN A 849 6.63 -21.13 -44.21
CA GLN A 849 7.78 -22.04 -44.21
C GLN A 849 8.56 -21.94 -42.90
N ILE A 850 8.81 -20.73 -42.37
CA ILE A 850 9.47 -20.52 -41.08
C ILE A 850 8.67 -21.18 -39.95
N ALA A 851 7.34 -21.00 -39.91
CA ALA A 851 6.48 -21.67 -38.95
C ALA A 851 6.55 -23.21 -39.08
N ALA A 852 6.59 -23.75 -40.30
CA ALA A 852 6.73 -25.18 -40.54
C ALA A 852 8.12 -25.73 -40.12
N ASP A 853 9.21 -25.01 -40.44
CA ASP A 853 10.58 -25.33 -40.06
C ASP A 853 10.77 -25.31 -38.52
N GLN A 854 10.01 -24.44 -37.83
CA GLN A 854 9.97 -24.36 -36.38
C GLN A 854 9.06 -25.42 -35.74
N GLY A 855 8.09 -26.01 -36.48
CA GLY A 855 7.04 -26.84 -35.90
C GLY A 855 5.99 -26.05 -35.11
N LEU A 856 5.61 -24.87 -35.60
CA LEU A 856 4.74 -23.91 -34.92
C LEU A 856 3.27 -24.07 -35.36
N GLU A 857 2.43 -24.56 -34.46
CA GLU A 857 0.97 -24.48 -34.58
C GLU A 857 0.47 -23.17 -33.95
N PHE A 858 -0.34 -22.39 -34.69
CA PHE A 858 -1.00 -21.18 -34.20
C PHE A 858 -2.26 -21.49 -33.37
N ARG A 859 -2.66 -20.56 -32.50
CA ARG A 859 -3.89 -20.62 -31.71
C ARG A 859 -4.60 -19.26 -31.70
N ARG A 860 -5.89 -19.31 -31.44
CA ARG A 860 -6.72 -18.11 -31.22
C ARG A 860 -6.19 -17.29 -30.05
N GLY A 861 -5.97 -16.00 -30.27
CA GLY A 861 -5.45 -15.08 -29.25
C GLY A 861 -3.92 -14.94 -29.26
N ASP A 862 -3.22 -15.60 -30.18
CA ASP A 862 -1.77 -15.47 -30.33
C ASP A 862 -1.35 -14.02 -30.65
N ILE A 863 -0.15 -13.65 -30.23
CA ILE A 863 0.51 -12.40 -30.57
C ILE A 863 1.69 -12.75 -31.48
N LEU A 864 1.57 -12.43 -32.77
CA LEU A 864 2.57 -12.76 -33.79
C LEU A 864 3.74 -11.78 -33.74
N PHE A 865 4.96 -12.28 -33.59
CA PHE A 865 6.20 -11.51 -33.75
C PHE A 865 6.93 -11.94 -35.02
N VAL A 866 7.42 -10.97 -35.79
CA VAL A 866 8.29 -11.21 -36.95
C VAL A 866 9.61 -10.45 -36.75
N ARG A 867 10.74 -11.17 -36.69
CA ARG A 867 12.09 -10.56 -36.60
C ARG A 867 12.68 -10.40 -38.00
N ILE A 868 12.85 -9.16 -38.41
CA ILE A 868 13.27 -8.66 -39.74
C ILE A 868 14.73 -8.15 -39.69
N GLY A 869 15.32 -7.99 -38.50
CA GLY A 869 16.73 -7.65 -38.29
C GLY A 869 17.04 -6.17 -38.17
N LEU A 870 16.04 -5.28 -38.02
CA LEU A 870 16.29 -3.83 -37.99
C LEU A 870 17.18 -3.41 -36.81
N THR A 871 16.88 -3.87 -35.59
CA THR A 871 17.68 -3.48 -34.42
C THR A 871 19.13 -3.94 -34.56
N GLN A 872 19.35 -5.14 -35.12
CA GLN A 872 20.67 -5.68 -35.47
C GLN A 872 21.40 -4.79 -36.49
N GLU A 873 20.78 -4.46 -37.63
CA GLU A 873 21.39 -3.62 -38.66
C GLU A 873 21.69 -2.20 -38.16
N TRP A 874 20.72 -1.60 -37.46
CA TRP A 874 20.85 -0.25 -36.90
C TRP A 874 21.96 -0.16 -35.86
N ASP A 875 22.10 -1.12 -34.95
CA ASP A 875 23.12 -1.07 -33.89
C ASP A 875 24.49 -1.61 -34.30
N THR A 876 24.61 -2.43 -35.35
CA THR A 876 25.88 -3.08 -35.71
C THR A 876 26.45 -2.71 -37.09
N GLN A 877 25.65 -2.20 -38.03
CA GLN A 877 26.08 -1.92 -39.40
C GLN A 877 26.07 -0.42 -39.76
N MET A 878 25.09 0.33 -39.28
CA MET A 878 24.93 1.76 -39.63
C MET A 878 25.87 2.69 -38.84
N SER A 879 26.57 3.58 -39.55
CA SER A 879 27.28 4.70 -38.92
C SER A 879 26.32 5.84 -38.55
N SER A 880 26.80 6.78 -37.73
CA SER A 880 26.04 8.00 -37.40
C SER A 880 25.65 8.84 -38.63
N ALA A 881 26.45 8.80 -39.70
CA ALA A 881 26.15 9.48 -40.94
C ALA A 881 24.99 8.80 -41.70
N ASP A 882 24.97 7.47 -41.74
CA ASP A 882 23.91 6.69 -42.41
C ASP A 882 22.58 6.87 -41.68
N LYS A 883 22.60 6.87 -40.34
CA LYS A 883 21.41 7.14 -39.51
C LYS A 883 20.86 8.55 -39.74
N GLN A 884 21.73 9.56 -39.84
CA GLN A 884 21.33 10.93 -40.12
C GLN A 884 20.82 11.11 -41.56
N ALA A 885 21.39 10.39 -42.53
CA ALA A 885 20.93 10.39 -43.92
C ALA A 885 19.54 9.75 -44.05
N TYR A 886 19.35 8.55 -43.49
CA TYR A 886 18.05 7.88 -43.41
C TYR A 886 16.99 8.78 -42.78
N ALA A 887 17.31 9.42 -41.64
CA ALA A 887 16.39 10.30 -40.91
C ALA A 887 16.09 11.66 -41.59
N GLN A 888 16.72 11.93 -42.74
CA GLN A 888 16.45 13.09 -43.60
C GLN A 888 15.82 12.72 -44.95
N ASP A 889 15.57 11.42 -45.18
CA ASP A 889 14.96 10.93 -46.42
C ASP A 889 13.47 11.34 -46.48
N PRO A 890 13.02 12.06 -47.53
CA PRO A 890 11.60 12.38 -47.72
C PRO A 890 10.76 11.18 -48.20
N SER A 891 11.34 10.02 -48.48
CA SER A 891 10.67 8.80 -48.94
C SER A 891 11.42 7.53 -48.51
N PRO A 892 11.61 7.32 -47.19
CA PRO A 892 12.41 6.23 -46.65
C PRO A 892 11.79 4.86 -46.97
N GLU A 893 12.64 3.85 -47.16
CA GLU A 893 12.23 2.46 -47.33
C GLU A 893 12.43 1.64 -46.05
N HIS A 894 11.49 0.75 -45.75
CA HIS A 894 11.56 -0.19 -44.62
C HIS A 894 11.13 -1.59 -45.08
N ALA A 895 11.90 -2.60 -44.69
CA ALA A 895 11.55 -3.99 -44.95
C ALA A 895 10.40 -4.42 -44.01
N GLY A 896 9.54 -5.31 -44.50
CA GLY A 896 8.38 -5.77 -43.74
C GLY A 896 7.62 -6.89 -44.44
N VAL A 897 6.50 -7.30 -43.87
CA VAL A 897 5.63 -8.32 -44.49
C VAL A 897 4.96 -7.76 -45.76
N GLU A 898 4.65 -8.62 -46.73
CA GLU A 898 3.98 -8.17 -47.95
C GLU A 898 2.53 -7.71 -47.70
N GLY A 899 2.20 -6.51 -48.17
CA GLY A 899 0.85 -5.94 -48.07
C GLY A 899 -0.13 -6.57 -49.07
N THR A 900 -0.64 -7.76 -48.79
CA THR A 900 -1.56 -8.52 -49.68
C THR A 900 -2.86 -8.93 -48.99
N GLU A 901 -3.91 -9.23 -49.78
CA GLU A 901 -5.13 -9.86 -49.23
C GLU A 901 -4.84 -11.27 -48.68
N GLU A 902 -3.85 -11.98 -49.22
CA GLU A 902 -3.42 -13.29 -48.72
C GLU A 902 -2.85 -13.19 -47.29
N MET A 903 -2.03 -12.17 -47.03
CA MET A 903 -1.47 -11.88 -45.70
C MET A 903 -2.57 -11.47 -44.70
N LEU A 904 -3.46 -10.56 -45.10
CA LEU A 904 -4.59 -10.12 -44.28
C LEU A 904 -5.52 -11.28 -43.90
N ARG A 905 -5.88 -12.11 -44.89
CA ARG A 905 -6.67 -13.34 -44.71
C ARG A 905 -6.05 -14.24 -43.65
N TRP A 906 -4.75 -14.53 -43.77
CA TRP A 906 -4.04 -15.36 -42.80
C TRP A 906 -4.05 -14.75 -41.40
N ILE A 907 -3.74 -13.46 -41.27
CA ILE A 907 -3.78 -12.76 -39.97
C ILE A 907 -5.19 -12.76 -39.36
N TRP A 908 -6.23 -12.72 -40.20
CA TRP A 908 -7.61 -12.88 -39.74
C TRP A 908 -7.91 -14.31 -39.30
N ASP A 909 -7.76 -15.30 -40.18
CA ASP A 909 -8.25 -16.67 -40.00
C ASP A 909 -7.51 -17.46 -38.90
N GLU A 910 -6.22 -17.20 -38.64
CA GLU A 910 -5.49 -17.81 -37.49
C GLU A 910 -5.92 -17.21 -36.13
N GLY A 911 -6.62 -16.06 -36.13
CA GLY A 911 -7.18 -15.48 -34.91
C GLY A 911 -6.20 -14.73 -34.00
N PHE A 912 -5.12 -14.14 -34.53
CA PHE A 912 -4.16 -13.35 -33.74
C PHE A 912 -4.81 -12.17 -33.00
N ALA A 913 -4.49 -11.96 -31.72
CA ALA A 913 -4.93 -10.81 -30.94
C ALA A 913 -4.22 -9.50 -31.34
N ALA A 914 -2.93 -9.60 -31.71
CA ALA A 914 -2.08 -8.49 -32.15
C ALA A 914 -0.94 -9.04 -33.03
N VAL A 915 -0.27 -8.16 -33.80
CA VAL A 915 0.95 -8.49 -34.55
C VAL A 915 2.04 -7.48 -34.23
N ALA A 916 3.30 -7.88 -34.27
CA ALA A 916 4.44 -7.04 -33.92
C ALA A 916 5.71 -7.42 -34.71
N GLY A 917 6.65 -6.48 -34.80
CA GLY A 917 7.98 -6.72 -35.34
C GLY A 917 9.02 -5.74 -34.81
N ASP A 918 10.26 -5.96 -35.23
CA ASP A 918 11.42 -5.11 -34.94
C ASP A 918 11.59 -3.97 -35.97
N ALA A 919 10.95 -4.05 -37.13
CA ALA A 919 11.01 -3.04 -38.18
C ALA A 919 10.28 -1.71 -37.84
N VAL A 920 10.56 -0.68 -38.66
CA VAL A 920 9.94 0.66 -38.55
C VAL A 920 8.46 0.65 -38.92
N SER A 921 8.04 -0.31 -39.76
CA SER A 921 6.65 -0.61 -40.08
C SER A 921 6.45 -2.12 -40.22
N PHE A 922 5.29 -2.63 -39.81
CA PHE A 922 5.03 -4.08 -39.85
C PHE A 922 4.98 -4.64 -41.28
N GLU A 923 4.21 -4.02 -42.17
CA GLU A 923 4.34 -4.25 -43.62
C GLU A 923 5.46 -3.40 -44.25
N VAL A 924 5.92 -3.84 -45.42
CA VAL A 924 6.93 -3.13 -46.22
C VAL A 924 6.47 -1.72 -46.59
N TYR A 925 7.38 -0.75 -46.49
CA TYR A 925 7.12 0.66 -46.78
C TYR A 925 8.16 1.21 -47.77
N PRO A 926 7.78 2.07 -48.75
CA PRO A 926 6.41 2.43 -49.12
C PRO A 926 5.59 1.24 -49.66
N PRO A 927 4.26 1.20 -49.48
CA PRO A 927 3.45 0.06 -49.91
C PRO A 927 3.53 -0.20 -51.42
N GLN A 928 3.95 -1.40 -51.80
CA GLN A 928 4.12 -1.77 -53.20
C GLN A 928 2.77 -1.92 -53.92
N LYS A 929 2.72 -1.62 -55.23
CA LYS A 929 1.48 -1.71 -56.04
C LYS A 929 1.06 -3.14 -56.35
N SER A 930 2.01 -4.06 -56.46
CA SER A 930 1.78 -5.49 -56.63
C SER A 930 3.03 -6.27 -56.29
N TYR A 931 2.85 -7.50 -55.81
CA TYR A 931 3.91 -8.40 -55.36
C TYR A 931 4.08 -9.55 -56.37
N PRO A 932 5.30 -9.82 -56.86
CA PRO A 932 5.52 -10.89 -57.83
C PRO A 932 5.27 -12.27 -57.21
N ARG A 933 4.95 -13.24 -58.06
CA ARG A 933 4.77 -14.66 -57.73
C ARG A 933 5.54 -15.52 -58.73
N ALA A 934 6.21 -16.56 -58.26
CA ALA A 934 6.97 -17.46 -59.12
C ALA A 934 6.01 -18.31 -59.97
N GLY A 935 5.87 -17.97 -61.26
CA GLY A 935 5.01 -18.69 -62.20
C GLY A 935 3.51 -18.36 -62.15
N ALA A 936 3.12 -17.25 -61.52
CA ALA A 936 1.74 -16.77 -61.46
C ALA A 936 1.65 -15.24 -61.67
N GLU A 937 0.44 -14.71 -61.82
CA GLU A 937 0.22 -13.25 -61.90
C GLU A 937 0.62 -12.55 -60.58
N ALA A 938 1.02 -11.28 -60.67
CA ALA A 938 1.43 -10.50 -59.51
C ALA A 938 0.20 -10.13 -58.64
N VAL A 939 0.26 -10.40 -57.35
CA VAL A 939 -0.83 -10.15 -56.41
C VAL A 939 -0.97 -8.64 -56.18
N PRO A 940 -2.18 -8.04 -56.30
CA PRO A 940 -2.40 -6.62 -56.02
C PRO A 940 -1.98 -6.24 -54.60
N GLY A 941 -1.25 -5.14 -54.47
CA GLY A 941 -0.80 -4.62 -53.19
C GLY A 941 -1.83 -3.72 -52.50
N LEU A 942 -1.77 -3.70 -51.17
CA LEU A 942 -2.58 -2.87 -50.29
C LEU A 942 -1.74 -2.38 -49.10
N PHE A 943 -2.28 -1.42 -48.35
CA PHE A 943 -1.67 -0.93 -47.10
C PHE A 943 -2.43 -1.55 -45.93
N MET A 944 -1.74 -2.34 -45.10
CA MET A 944 -2.36 -3.17 -44.06
C MET A 944 -2.77 -2.35 -42.84
N HIS A 945 -2.06 -1.26 -42.50
CA HIS A 945 -2.42 -0.34 -41.43
C HIS A 945 -3.88 0.14 -41.47
N GLU A 946 -4.44 0.39 -42.65
CA GLU A 946 -5.86 0.77 -42.81
C GLU A 946 -6.82 -0.36 -42.40
N TYR A 947 -6.44 -1.62 -42.62
CA TYR A 947 -7.25 -2.81 -42.32
C TYR A 947 -7.05 -3.27 -40.87
N LEU A 948 -5.80 -3.40 -40.41
CA LEU A 948 -5.47 -3.89 -39.08
C LEU A 948 -5.99 -2.94 -37.99
N ILE A 949 -5.55 -1.68 -38.00
CA ILE A 949 -5.80 -0.71 -36.92
C ILE A 949 -7.22 -0.13 -37.05
N ALA A 950 -7.50 0.59 -38.14
CA ALA A 950 -8.79 1.28 -38.31
C ALA A 950 -9.93 0.32 -38.68
N GLY A 951 -9.62 -0.75 -39.41
CA GLY A 951 -10.59 -1.75 -39.85
C GLY A 951 -11.02 -2.72 -38.75
N TRP A 952 -10.08 -3.45 -38.18
CA TRP A 952 -10.36 -4.57 -37.26
C TRP A 952 -10.10 -4.24 -35.78
N GLY A 953 -9.29 -3.22 -35.51
CA GLY A 953 -8.85 -2.87 -34.16
C GLY A 953 -7.78 -3.83 -33.62
N LEU A 954 -7.01 -4.44 -34.53
CA LEU A 954 -5.83 -5.22 -34.21
C LEU A 954 -4.66 -4.26 -33.90
N PRO A 955 -4.01 -4.36 -32.72
CA PRO A 955 -2.79 -3.61 -32.43
C PRO A 955 -1.64 -4.07 -33.32
N VAL A 956 -0.92 -3.11 -33.88
CA VAL A 956 0.33 -3.32 -34.59
C VAL A 956 1.48 -2.90 -33.68
N GLY A 957 2.53 -3.71 -33.63
CA GLY A 957 3.72 -3.48 -32.83
C GLY A 957 4.96 -3.28 -33.70
N GLU A 958 5.80 -2.31 -33.34
CA GLU A 958 6.91 -1.86 -34.17
C GLU A 958 8.12 -1.48 -33.31
N LEU A 959 9.32 -1.54 -33.90
CA LEU A 959 10.59 -1.22 -33.23
C LEU A 959 10.84 -2.03 -31.93
N PHE A 960 10.31 -3.26 -31.82
CA PHE A 960 10.60 -4.17 -30.70
C PHE A 960 11.99 -4.80 -30.84
N ASP A 961 12.76 -4.84 -29.76
CA ASP A 961 14.03 -5.58 -29.78
C ASP A 961 13.79 -7.09 -29.64
N LEU A 962 13.93 -7.81 -30.75
CA LEU A 962 13.74 -9.26 -30.82
C LEU A 962 15.07 -10.04 -30.80
N GLU A 963 16.20 -9.36 -30.62
CA GLU A 963 17.54 -9.97 -30.63
C GLU A 963 17.73 -11.02 -29.54
N GLU A 964 17.56 -10.62 -28.28
CA GLU A 964 17.77 -11.53 -27.15
C GLU A 964 16.67 -12.59 -27.04
N LEU A 965 15.49 -12.31 -27.62
CA LEU A 965 14.42 -13.28 -27.78
C LEU A 965 14.84 -14.38 -28.76
N SER A 966 15.30 -14.01 -29.96
CA SER A 966 15.84 -14.95 -30.95
C SER A 966 16.95 -15.81 -30.36
N ARG A 967 17.96 -15.20 -29.73
CA ARG A 967 19.09 -15.91 -29.10
C ARG A 967 18.64 -16.85 -27.99
N THR A 968 17.64 -16.46 -27.19
CA THR A 968 17.09 -17.33 -26.15
C THR A 968 16.30 -18.50 -26.73
N CYS A 969 15.48 -18.28 -27.76
CA CYS A 969 14.80 -19.36 -28.49
C CYS A 969 15.80 -20.35 -29.13
N GLN A 970 16.89 -19.85 -29.72
CA GLN A 970 17.97 -20.68 -30.27
C GLN A 970 18.70 -21.47 -29.18
N ARG A 971 19.06 -20.83 -28.06
CA ARG A 971 19.79 -21.43 -26.92
C ARG A 971 19.03 -22.58 -26.25
N LEU A 972 17.70 -22.48 -26.14
CA LEU A 972 16.86 -23.53 -25.55
C LEU A 972 16.61 -24.71 -26.49
N GLY A 973 16.93 -24.57 -27.79
CA GLY A 973 16.72 -25.58 -28.82
C GLY A 973 15.28 -25.59 -29.33
N SER A 974 15.10 -25.54 -30.65
CA SER A 974 13.76 -25.44 -31.24
C SER A 974 12.92 -26.70 -30.93
N PRO A 975 11.66 -26.57 -30.48
CA PRO A 975 10.87 -25.35 -30.38
C PRO A 975 10.43 -24.94 -28.97
N PRO A 976 10.88 -23.77 -28.46
CA PRO A 976 10.10 -22.96 -27.51
C PRO A 976 9.12 -22.09 -28.30
N ASN A 977 8.15 -22.76 -28.94
CA ASN A 977 7.21 -22.13 -29.87
C ASN A 977 6.08 -21.37 -29.18
N CYS A 978 6.07 -21.30 -27.85
CA CYS A 978 5.17 -20.44 -27.12
C CYS A 978 5.91 -19.54 -26.12
N LEU A 979 5.57 -18.26 -26.17
CA LEU A 979 6.18 -17.23 -25.32
C LEU A 979 5.09 -16.70 -24.39
N ALA A 980 5.20 -16.89 -23.09
CA ALA A 980 4.21 -16.37 -22.14
C ALA A 980 4.41 -14.85 -21.99
N ILE A 981 3.59 -14.04 -22.65
CA ILE A 981 3.64 -12.58 -22.60
C ILE A 981 2.79 -12.06 -21.44
N PHE A 982 3.29 -11.05 -20.74
CA PHE A 982 2.65 -10.30 -19.66
C PHE A 982 2.82 -8.79 -19.85
#